data_AF-A0A1C5PMI6-F1
#
_entry.id   AF-A0A1C5PMI6-F1
#
_cell.length_a   1.000
_cell.length_b   1.000
_cell.length_c   1.000
_cell.angle_alpha   90.00
_cell.angle_beta   90.00
_cell.angle_gamma   90.00
#
_symmetry.space_group_name_H-M   'P 1'
#
loop_
_entity.id
_entity.type
_entity.pdbx_description
1 polymer ?
#
loop_
_entity_poly.entity_id
_entity_poly.type
_entity_poly.pdbx_seq_one_letter_code
_entity_poly.pdbx_strand_id
1 'polypeptide(L)'
;MRGEGKRHLILKKILAYALVLTMILGIWTSVSNAAEQSDFNVEENTIEKATDVTPDANAIEEAADVTSDAKQTEEITTSTDTNLTEDITIPDTDTTEAEIEDVTTSDTTTQTDATTIPDIAITTNTDTPQDAELDTTTAKPSALVLSSDENTAPAHRKYIKYNGEDSYTLTLDVTGKYDSTLNKPKIDVVLIVDTSGSMNEPMGEKSRLKALQDVVTEKGGLSDSIFNNDQIDARMTVVTYYGLEDSYWYNSPWDDATWVNGAWATTKSEVDQIVNGIRVNEEKSGTNCQAGLRTAKEALAKADSSARKIVIFLSDGLPTYRYDNDGYTIGNGKTDSKNYNANAAYNEAAAMKGLDQFYTIGFSDSADSTFLSTLATKVNTISTKKYYSAADADKLAEAFKQITGNLTEYTCRNVVLTDTLSDYAELENAAHLNPTIKATASDGSEVDLSGVDIQVTYNEGTRTVTATFPTDYKLQKDVTYAVSFNVKPTAKAYDEYAANEDSYGGVVGSMNSDAWDNDTSSGKAGFYTNDAATLTYVYGTGEAQAETVDYVEKPVLQVNSLTIPVNKEWKNTAKSEQVPVKVELYQDGKLAPYKTLTLNADNQWRADFQHVAKHHQYQIKEQALDGFISAVSGDSTSGFTVTNTKLPSLFISKKVTGEMGDITKKFPFRIILKDASGNPINGTYSYRGFILDDVKNVTAPKDGTLIFEQGVAEIWLSHGQGIELQQLSLGTSYNITEKVNDAEGYRVSFNGIHKKSVDGILNEDVRINVTNEKENIPLTNVVTFGTNMIPGILLATVALFVLAAISKLFYGKKDKKQDK
;
A
#
# COMPACT_ATOMS: atom_id res chain seq x y z
N MET A 1 13.80 -26.59 44.83
CA MET A 1 15.18 -26.09 44.63
C MET A 1 15.30 -24.74 45.29
N ARG A 2 16.05 -24.65 46.39
CA ARG A 2 16.24 -23.42 47.19
C ARG A 2 17.74 -23.28 47.45
N GLY A 3 18.34 -22.20 46.96
CA GLY A 3 19.58 -21.66 47.51
C GLY A 3 20.83 -21.71 46.63
N GLU A 4 20.96 -20.77 45.68
CA GLU A 4 22.27 -20.31 45.16
C GLU A 4 22.31 -18.79 44.87
N GLY A 5 21.49 -17.99 45.55
CA GLY A 5 21.34 -16.55 45.27
C GLY A 5 22.13 -15.57 46.16
N LYS A 6 23.13 -16.02 46.96
CA LYS A 6 23.77 -15.13 47.96
C LYS A 6 25.31 -14.99 47.90
N ARG A 7 26.02 -15.66 46.99
CA ARG A 7 27.49 -15.50 46.86
C ARG A 7 27.95 -14.54 45.77
N HIS A 8 27.10 -14.19 44.80
CA HIS A 8 27.50 -13.29 43.70
C HIS A 8 27.31 -11.78 43.97
N LEU A 9 26.57 -11.40 45.02
CA LEU A 9 26.25 -10.01 45.34
C LEU A 9 27.32 -9.32 46.22
N ILE A 10 28.16 -10.09 46.91
CA ILE A 10 29.21 -9.55 47.80
C ILE A 10 30.50 -9.24 47.00
N LEU A 11 30.80 -9.99 45.95
CA LEU A 11 32.00 -9.78 45.13
C LEU A 11 31.91 -8.54 44.21
N LYS A 12 30.71 -8.17 43.74
CA LYS A 12 30.50 -6.95 42.92
C LYS A 12 30.53 -5.66 43.74
N LYS A 13 30.23 -5.70 45.05
CA LYS A 13 30.27 -4.52 45.93
C LYS A 13 31.67 -4.14 46.40
N ILE A 14 32.63 -5.08 46.38
CA ILE A 14 34.04 -4.83 46.76
C ILE A 14 34.83 -4.21 45.59
N LEU A 15 34.51 -4.55 44.33
CA LEU A 15 35.17 -3.96 43.15
C LEU A 15 34.74 -2.52 42.87
N ALA A 16 33.50 -2.14 43.19
CA ALA A 16 32.99 -0.77 42.99
C ALA A 16 33.56 0.24 44.02
N TYR A 17 33.91 -0.21 45.23
CA TYR A 17 34.54 0.65 46.25
C TYR A 17 36.04 0.91 46.00
N ALA A 18 36.72 0.07 45.22
CA ALA A 18 38.13 0.24 44.87
C ALA A 18 38.36 1.21 43.68
N LEU A 19 37.34 1.47 42.86
CA LEU A 19 37.43 2.34 41.67
C LEU A 19 37.01 3.79 41.94
N VAL A 20 36.25 4.04 43.00
CA VAL A 20 35.83 5.40 43.42
C VAL A 20 36.88 6.07 44.33
N LEU A 21 37.77 5.29 44.95
CA LEU A 21 38.83 5.81 45.83
C LEU A 21 40.11 6.22 45.09
N THR A 22 40.25 5.90 43.79
CA THR A 22 41.43 6.26 42.97
C THR A 22 41.23 7.52 42.09
N MET A 23 40.03 8.11 42.05
CA MET A 23 39.79 9.37 41.32
C MET A 23 39.78 10.63 42.21
N ILE A 24 39.81 10.50 43.54
CA ILE A 24 39.77 11.64 44.48
C ILE A 24 41.16 12.01 45.03
N LEU A 25 42.21 11.27 44.67
CA LEU A 25 43.62 11.59 45.00
C LEU A 25 44.45 11.70 43.72
N GLY A 26 44.19 12.75 42.94
CA GLY A 26 44.98 13.06 41.75
C GLY A 26 44.76 14.51 41.34
N ILE A 27 45.83 15.29 41.43
CA ILE A 27 46.02 16.67 40.91
C ILE A 27 45.89 17.78 41.98
N TRP A 28 46.93 17.90 42.81
CA TRP A 28 47.66 19.17 42.96
C TRP A 28 49.12 18.88 43.35
N THR A 29 50.05 18.94 42.39
CA THR A 29 51.42 19.43 42.57
C THR A 29 51.94 19.95 41.22
N SER A 30 52.03 21.27 41.15
CA SER A 30 52.75 22.15 40.20
C SER A 30 54.24 21.86 40.09
N VAL A 31 54.89 22.23 38.96
CA VAL A 31 56.17 23.01 38.86
C VAL A 31 56.30 23.51 37.39
N SER A 32 56.06 24.80 37.10
CA SER A 32 57.02 25.91 36.93
C SER A 32 57.80 25.95 35.61
N ASN A 33 57.65 27.03 34.84
CA ASN A 33 58.73 28.01 34.68
C ASN A 33 58.24 29.35 34.13
N ALA A 34 58.80 30.42 34.69
CA ALA A 34 58.50 31.82 34.41
C ALA A 34 59.50 32.42 33.42
N ALA A 35 59.03 33.40 32.65
CA ALA A 35 59.75 34.60 32.17
C ALA A 35 58.65 35.58 31.73
N GLU A 36 58.29 36.57 32.55
CA GLU A 36 58.89 37.91 32.66
C GLU A 36 58.14 38.98 31.82
N GLN A 37 57.38 39.79 32.58
CA GLN A 37 57.41 41.26 32.62
C GLN A 37 56.69 42.14 31.59
N SER A 38 56.11 43.23 32.15
CA SER A 38 55.67 44.52 31.58
C SER A 38 54.33 44.51 30.82
N ASP A 39 53.43 45.49 30.92
CA ASP A 39 53.37 46.74 31.67
C ASP A 39 51.92 47.29 31.61
N PHE A 40 51.51 47.97 32.70
CA PHE A 40 50.82 49.27 32.78
C PHE A 40 49.47 49.61 32.07
N ASN A 41 48.54 50.11 32.92
CA ASN A 41 47.40 51.07 32.79
C ASN A 41 46.35 50.95 31.66
N VAL A 42 45.03 50.82 31.93
CA VAL A 42 44.03 51.63 32.70
C VAL A 42 43.60 52.93 31.98
N GLU A 43 42.26 53.04 31.82
CA GLU A 43 41.35 54.22 31.76
C GLU A 43 40.39 54.16 30.56
N GLU A 44 39.09 53.95 30.80
CA GLU A 44 37.99 54.96 30.89
C GLU A 44 37.09 54.80 29.64
N ASN A 45 35.79 55.10 29.56
CA ASN A 45 34.80 55.63 30.48
C ASN A 45 33.38 55.27 29.93
N THR A 46 32.40 55.75 30.67
CA THR A 46 30.95 55.52 30.78
C THR A 46 30.02 56.14 29.68
N ILE A 47 28.83 55.51 29.49
CA ILE A 47 27.40 55.99 29.49
C ILE A 47 27.05 57.27 28.67
N GLU A 48 26.01 57.35 27.79
CA GLU A 48 24.56 57.68 28.01
C GLU A 48 23.81 57.67 26.65
N LYS A 49 22.66 56.98 26.47
CA LYS A 49 21.24 57.23 26.85
C LYS A 49 20.48 58.17 25.87
N ALA A 50 19.34 57.70 25.28
CA ALA A 50 18.03 58.37 25.25
C ALA A 50 17.02 57.86 24.17
N THR A 51 15.84 57.42 24.66
CA THR A 51 14.44 57.74 24.24
C THR A 51 13.87 57.28 22.89
N ASP A 52 12.56 57.09 22.68
CA ASP A 52 11.32 56.67 23.38
C ASP A 52 10.19 56.79 22.30
N VAL A 53 9.01 56.21 22.56
CA VAL A 53 7.67 56.49 21.98
C VAL A 53 7.14 55.60 20.82
N THR A 54 6.07 54.86 21.17
CA THR A 54 5.04 54.13 20.40
C THR A 54 3.83 55.05 20.07
N PRO A 55 2.60 54.60 19.67
CA PRO A 55 2.10 53.53 18.75
C PRO A 55 1.05 54.08 17.73
N ASP A 56 0.45 53.21 16.89
CA ASP A 56 -1.01 52.84 16.95
C ASP A 56 -1.74 52.57 15.59
N ALA A 57 -2.75 51.71 15.74
CA ALA A 57 -3.78 50.97 14.97
C ALA A 57 -4.49 51.45 13.67
N ASN A 58 -5.28 50.47 13.14
CA ASN A 58 -6.56 50.51 12.36
C ASN A 58 -6.50 50.64 10.81
N ALA A 59 -7.42 50.12 9.98
CA ALA A 59 -8.60 49.23 10.05
C ALA A 59 -9.21 49.06 8.61
N ILE A 60 -9.71 47.85 8.26
CA ILE A 60 -10.95 47.44 7.54
C ILE A 60 -11.37 48.01 6.13
N GLU A 61 -12.05 47.12 5.35
CA GLU A 61 -13.03 47.24 4.22
C GLU A 61 -12.47 47.02 2.80
N GLU A 62 -12.88 46.01 2.00
CA GLU A 62 -14.18 45.54 1.42
C GLU A 62 -14.51 46.16 0.04
N ALA A 63 -14.73 45.30 -0.98
CA ALA A 63 -15.56 45.43 -2.22
C ALA A 63 -15.00 44.48 -3.32
N ALA A 64 -15.74 43.49 -3.86
CA ALA A 64 -16.83 43.54 -4.87
C ALA A 64 -16.37 44.19 -6.19
N ASP A 65 -16.67 43.78 -7.43
CA ASP A 65 -17.42 42.71 -8.12
C ASP A 65 -17.20 43.01 -9.65
N VAL A 66 -17.75 42.19 -10.55
CA VAL A 66 -18.22 42.50 -11.93
C VAL A 66 -17.35 42.02 -13.12
N THR A 67 -17.75 40.83 -13.61
CA THR A 67 -18.09 40.39 -14.99
C THR A 67 -17.46 41.02 -16.23
N SER A 68 -17.15 40.16 -17.23
CA SER A 68 -17.79 40.24 -18.56
C SER A 68 -17.59 38.98 -19.40
N ASP A 69 -18.70 38.42 -19.88
CA ASP A 69 -18.86 37.45 -20.97
C ASP A 69 -18.23 37.90 -22.29
N ALA A 70 -17.82 36.94 -23.14
CA ALA A 70 -18.28 36.86 -24.53
C ALA A 70 -17.85 35.55 -25.24
N LYS A 71 -18.85 34.81 -25.71
CA LYS A 71 -18.84 33.73 -26.71
C LYS A 71 -18.60 34.27 -28.13
N GLN A 72 -17.91 33.48 -28.98
CA GLN A 72 -18.36 32.96 -30.30
C GLN A 72 -17.12 32.44 -31.08
N THR A 73 -17.03 31.15 -31.44
CA THR A 73 -17.59 30.47 -32.64
C THR A 73 -17.00 30.99 -33.96
N GLU A 74 -16.16 30.21 -34.65
CA GLU A 74 -16.50 29.57 -35.93
C GLU A 74 -15.31 28.81 -36.56
N GLU A 75 -15.73 27.80 -37.31
CA GLU A 75 -15.06 26.67 -37.94
C GLU A 75 -14.54 27.00 -39.36
N ILE A 76 -13.80 26.04 -39.94
CA ILE A 76 -13.56 25.75 -41.38
C ILE A 76 -12.51 26.60 -42.17
N THR A 77 -11.40 25.99 -42.60
CA THR A 77 -11.19 25.48 -43.98
C THR A 77 -9.75 25.00 -44.28
N THR A 78 -9.75 23.93 -45.09
CA THR A 78 -8.71 23.18 -45.78
C THR A 78 -7.70 23.99 -46.61
N SER A 79 -6.50 23.44 -46.83
CA SER A 79 -5.74 23.59 -48.09
C SER A 79 -4.68 22.48 -48.27
N THR A 80 -4.66 21.93 -49.47
CA THR A 80 -3.75 20.97 -50.11
C THR A 80 -2.39 21.60 -50.48
N ASP A 81 -1.29 20.82 -50.59
CA ASP A 81 -0.78 20.26 -51.86
C ASP A 81 0.73 19.88 -51.89
N THR A 82 0.99 18.74 -52.56
CA THR A 82 2.13 18.35 -53.45
C THR A 82 3.57 18.06 -52.96
N ASN A 83 3.93 16.77 -53.13
CA ASN A 83 5.02 16.17 -53.93
C ASN A 83 6.48 16.69 -53.88
N LEU A 84 7.42 15.75 -53.66
CA LEU A 84 8.47 15.40 -54.65
C LEU A 84 9.11 14.02 -54.36
N THR A 85 9.38 13.34 -55.46
CA THR A 85 9.84 11.96 -55.72
C THR A 85 11.37 11.82 -55.79
N GLU A 86 11.90 10.61 -55.55
CA GLU A 86 13.06 9.95 -56.20
C GLU A 86 13.21 8.56 -55.53
N ASP A 87 12.76 7.45 -56.13
CA ASP A 87 13.39 6.61 -57.17
C ASP A 87 14.80 6.12 -56.82
N ILE A 88 14.98 4.81 -56.58
CA ILE A 88 16.18 4.01 -56.87
C ILE A 88 15.77 2.54 -56.99
N THR A 89 16.20 1.97 -58.11
CA THR A 89 16.01 0.64 -58.69
C THR A 89 16.68 -0.53 -57.96
N ILE A 90 16.07 -1.71 -58.17
CA ILE A 90 16.55 -3.08 -57.90
C ILE A 90 17.81 -3.40 -58.76
N PRO A 91 18.65 -4.37 -58.34
CA PRO A 91 18.69 -5.59 -59.13
C PRO A 91 18.71 -6.89 -58.32
N ASP A 92 18.06 -7.91 -58.90
CA ASP A 92 18.20 -9.35 -58.67
C ASP A 92 19.66 -9.80 -58.64
N THR A 93 19.96 -10.87 -57.87
CA THR A 93 20.55 -12.10 -58.42
C THR A 93 20.66 -13.23 -57.37
N ASP A 94 20.15 -14.38 -57.79
CA ASP A 94 20.72 -15.73 -57.73
C ASP A 94 20.51 -16.70 -56.54
N THR A 95 20.30 -17.91 -57.04
CA THR A 95 20.03 -19.24 -56.49
C THR A 95 21.12 -19.81 -55.59
N THR A 96 20.74 -20.77 -54.74
CA THR A 96 21.43 -22.07 -54.66
C THR A 96 20.64 -23.10 -53.84
N GLU A 97 20.47 -24.26 -54.46
CA GLU A 97 19.99 -25.53 -53.90
C GLU A 97 21.01 -26.15 -52.93
N ALA A 98 20.52 -26.98 -52.00
CA ALA A 98 21.23 -28.16 -51.54
C ALA A 98 20.25 -29.22 -51.03
N GLU A 99 20.11 -30.28 -51.81
CA GLU A 99 19.62 -31.61 -51.43
C GLU A 99 20.48 -32.22 -50.31
N ILE A 100 19.86 -33.01 -49.40
CA ILE A 100 20.45 -34.27 -48.92
C ILE A 100 19.31 -35.31 -48.79
N GLU A 101 19.57 -36.48 -49.38
CA GLU A 101 18.77 -37.70 -49.45
C GLU A 101 18.49 -38.41 -48.10
N ASP A 102 17.27 -38.93 -48.00
CA ASP A 102 16.84 -40.31 -47.68
C ASP A 102 17.73 -41.22 -46.81
N VAL A 103 17.14 -41.78 -45.72
CA VAL A 103 17.19 -43.23 -45.41
C VAL A 103 15.94 -43.63 -44.59
N THR A 104 15.07 -44.37 -45.27
CA THR A 104 14.10 -45.39 -44.82
C THR A 104 14.30 -46.09 -43.45
N THR A 105 13.19 -46.44 -42.77
CA THR A 105 12.89 -47.82 -42.30
C THR A 105 11.45 -47.94 -41.74
N SER A 106 10.62 -48.66 -42.50
CA SER A 106 9.81 -49.84 -42.14
C SER A 106 8.81 -49.84 -40.97
N ASP A 107 7.55 -50.09 -41.34
CA ASP A 107 6.61 -51.11 -40.82
C ASP A 107 6.35 -51.19 -39.29
N THR A 108 5.12 -51.22 -38.77
CA THR A 108 4.03 -52.15 -39.12
C THR A 108 2.73 -51.71 -38.42
N THR A 109 1.61 -51.92 -39.10
CA THR A 109 0.21 -52.00 -38.62
C THR A 109 0.06 -53.08 -37.51
N THR A 110 -1.01 -53.25 -36.70
CA THR A 110 -2.47 -53.18 -36.91
C THR A 110 -3.16 -53.61 -35.59
N GLN A 111 -4.36 -53.03 -35.31
CA GLN A 111 -5.61 -53.68 -34.80
C GLN A 111 -5.59 -54.45 -33.45
N THR A 112 -6.65 -54.60 -32.65
CA THR A 112 -8.09 -54.23 -32.54
C THR A 112 -8.44 -54.62 -31.08
N ASP A 113 -9.48 -54.12 -30.40
CA ASP A 113 -10.86 -54.58 -30.54
C ASP A 113 -11.78 -53.84 -29.57
N ALA A 114 -13.04 -53.74 -30.01
CA ALA A 114 -14.19 -53.16 -29.34
C ALA A 114 -14.65 -53.96 -28.11
N THR A 115 -15.42 -53.35 -27.19
CA THR A 115 -16.87 -53.65 -27.02
C THR A 115 -17.55 -52.95 -25.81
N THR A 116 -18.73 -52.39 -26.12
CA THR A 116 -19.99 -52.30 -25.34
C THR A 116 -20.21 -51.40 -24.10
N ILE A 117 -21.27 -50.59 -24.25
CA ILE A 117 -22.15 -49.90 -23.29
C ILE A 117 -23.03 -50.94 -22.54
N PRO A 118 -23.61 -50.62 -21.36
CA PRO A 118 -25.04 -50.28 -21.35
C PRO A 118 -25.47 -49.12 -20.42
N ASP A 119 -26.73 -48.77 -20.62
CA ASP A 119 -27.54 -47.59 -20.27
C ASP A 119 -27.95 -47.33 -18.79
N ILE A 120 -28.17 -46.04 -18.52
CA ILE A 120 -29.31 -45.34 -17.87
C ILE A 120 -29.78 -45.73 -16.45
N ALA A 121 -29.79 -44.74 -15.54
CA ALA A 121 -30.94 -44.44 -14.68
C ALA A 121 -30.94 -42.98 -14.18
N ILE A 122 -32.02 -42.25 -14.47
CA ILE A 122 -32.41 -40.96 -13.91
C ILE A 122 -33.24 -41.20 -12.65
N THR A 123 -32.99 -40.48 -11.55
CA THR A 123 -34.00 -40.18 -10.54
C THR A 123 -33.81 -38.80 -9.91
N THR A 124 -34.95 -38.15 -9.66
CA THR A 124 -35.17 -36.78 -9.23
C THR A 124 -35.43 -36.63 -7.73
N ASN A 125 -35.06 -35.44 -7.21
CA ASN A 125 -35.73 -34.62 -6.19
C ASN A 125 -35.47 -34.77 -4.66
N THR A 126 -35.17 -33.58 -4.09
CA THR A 126 -35.71 -32.90 -2.86
C THR A 126 -35.09 -33.07 -1.46
N ASP A 127 -34.70 -31.88 -0.95
CA ASP A 127 -34.90 -31.28 0.40
C ASP A 127 -33.94 -31.49 1.61
N THR A 128 -33.20 -30.39 1.89
CA THR A 128 -32.96 -29.64 3.16
C THR A 128 -32.43 -30.33 4.45
N PRO A 129 -31.78 -29.57 5.38
CA PRO A 129 -30.54 -29.97 6.05
C PRO A 129 -30.71 -30.25 7.55
N GLN A 130 -29.82 -31.06 8.13
CA GLN A 130 -29.60 -31.09 9.57
C GLN A 130 -28.16 -31.48 9.93
N ASP A 131 -27.60 -30.68 10.83
CA ASP A 131 -26.36 -30.76 11.62
C ASP A 131 -25.56 -32.07 11.60
N ALA A 132 -24.25 -31.95 11.32
CA ALA A 132 -23.25 -32.77 11.99
C ALA A 132 -21.89 -32.05 12.09
N GLU A 133 -21.33 -32.23 13.26
CA GLU A 133 -20.18 -31.64 13.94
C GLU A 133 -18.81 -31.80 13.24
N LEU A 134 -17.92 -30.89 13.65
CA LEU A 134 -16.53 -30.65 13.24
C LEU A 134 -15.61 -31.89 13.40
N ASP A 135 -14.88 -32.26 12.33
CA ASP A 135 -13.65 -33.07 12.44
C ASP A 135 -12.51 -32.36 11.71
N THR A 136 -11.47 -32.02 12.47
CA THR A 136 -10.30 -31.27 12.06
C THR A 136 -9.14 -32.22 11.78
N THR A 137 -8.82 -32.50 10.51
CA THR A 137 -7.43 -32.76 10.09
C THR A 137 -7.25 -32.66 8.56
N THR A 138 -6.27 -31.82 8.16
CA THR A 138 -5.48 -31.88 6.92
C THR A 138 -6.23 -32.16 5.60
N ALA A 139 -6.83 -31.13 5.02
CA ALA A 139 -7.26 -31.14 3.62
C ALA A 139 -6.56 -30.02 2.84
N LYS A 140 -5.94 -30.41 1.71
CA LYS A 140 -5.56 -29.54 0.59
C LYS A 140 -6.77 -28.65 0.23
N PRO A 141 -6.60 -27.36 -0.14
CA PRO A 141 -7.71 -26.45 -0.32
C PRO A 141 -8.64 -27.04 -1.38
N SER A 142 -9.87 -27.30 -0.95
CA SER A 142 -10.91 -27.89 -1.77
C SER A 142 -11.20 -26.98 -2.94
N ALA A 143 -11.44 -27.65 -4.08
CA ALA A 143 -11.83 -27.05 -5.33
C ALA A 143 -12.93 -26.00 -5.12
N LEU A 144 -12.71 -24.87 -5.81
CA LEU A 144 -13.68 -23.88 -6.25
C LEU A 144 -15.14 -24.37 -6.10
N VAL A 145 -15.89 -23.75 -5.18
CA VAL A 145 -17.35 -23.89 -5.18
C VAL A 145 -17.86 -23.09 -6.37
N LEU A 146 -18.01 -23.76 -7.51
CA LEU A 146 -18.68 -23.22 -8.69
C LEU A 146 -20.19 -23.29 -8.46
N SER A 147 -20.84 -22.14 -8.30
CA SER A 147 -22.29 -22.02 -8.39
C SER A 147 -22.76 -22.39 -9.79
N SER A 148 -23.63 -23.39 -9.87
CA SER A 148 -24.16 -23.97 -11.09
C SER A 148 -25.39 -23.23 -11.61
N ASP A 149 -25.25 -21.98 -12.06
CA ASP A 149 -26.31 -21.28 -12.81
C ASP A 149 -25.73 -20.29 -13.82
N GLU A 150 -26.24 -20.36 -15.06
CA GLU A 150 -26.15 -19.45 -16.21
C GLU A 150 -24.88 -18.60 -16.44
N ASN A 151 -24.22 -18.81 -17.60
CA ASN A 151 -23.16 -17.99 -18.19
C ASN A 151 -22.30 -17.19 -17.18
N THR A 152 -21.71 -17.89 -16.21
CA THR A 152 -20.93 -17.25 -15.14
C THR A 152 -19.68 -16.59 -15.69
N ALA A 153 -19.29 -15.43 -15.14
CA ALA A 153 -18.01 -14.80 -15.41
C ALA A 153 -16.84 -15.80 -15.30
N PRO A 154 -15.70 -15.58 -15.99
CA PRO A 154 -14.50 -16.37 -15.74
C PRO A 154 -14.20 -16.38 -14.24
N ALA A 155 -13.77 -17.52 -13.71
CA ALA A 155 -13.44 -17.63 -12.29
C ALA A 155 -12.38 -16.59 -11.93
N HIS A 156 -12.59 -15.87 -10.84
CA HIS A 156 -11.74 -14.77 -10.42
C HIS A 156 -11.83 -14.62 -8.90
N ARG A 157 -10.77 -14.12 -8.31
CA ARG A 157 -10.66 -13.95 -6.87
C ARG A 157 -9.74 -12.79 -6.52
N LYS A 158 -10.06 -12.11 -5.42
CA LYS A 158 -9.15 -11.15 -4.78
C LYS A 158 -8.71 -11.67 -3.42
N TYR A 159 -7.41 -11.58 -3.12
CA TYR A 159 -6.89 -12.00 -1.82
C TYR A 159 -5.66 -11.19 -1.38
N ILE A 160 -5.32 -11.32 -0.10
CA ILE A 160 -4.21 -10.62 0.55
C ILE A 160 -3.24 -11.59 1.24
N LYS A 161 -1.96 -11.21 1.30
CA LYS A 161 -0.93 -11.85 2.11
C LYS A 161 -0.26 -10.83 3.02
N TYR A 162 -0.07 -11.15 4.29
CA TYR A 162 0.77 -10.35 5.18
C TYR A 162 2.26 -10.72 5.02
N ASN A 163 3.10 -9.70 4.83
CA ASN A 163 4.54 -9.87 4.59
C ASN A 163 5.39 -9.62 5.85
N GLY A 164 4.79 -9.11 6.93
CA GLY A 164 5.51 -8.57 8.08
C GLY A 164 5.67 -7.04 8.00
N GLU A 165 6.01 -6.42 9.13
CA GLU A 165 6.34 -4.98 9.22
C GLU A 165 5.30 -4.04 8.58
N ASP A 166 4.00 -4.31 8.81
CA ASP A 166 2.89 -3.53 8.26
C ASP A 166 2.83 -3.53 6.70
N SER A 167 3.49 -4.48 6.02
CA SER A 167 3.41 -4.68 4.58
C SER A 167 2.49 -5.86 4.21
N TYR A 168 1.71 -5.69 3.15
CA TYR A 168 0.80 -6.69 2.61
C TYR A 168 0.94 -6.77 1.08
N THR A 169 0.75 -7.95 0.50
CA THR A 169 0.61 -8.13 -0.94
C THR A 169 -0.85 -8.39 -1.27
N LEU A 170 -1.45 -7.52 -2.09
CA LEU A 170 -2.75 -7.75 -2.69
C LEU A 170 -2.59 -8.45 -4.03
N THR A 171 -3.48 -9.39 -4.32
CA THR A 171 -3.51 -10.12 -5.58
C THR A 171 -4.94 -10.16 -6.14
N LEU A 172 -5.07 -9.83 -7.43
CA LEU A 172 -6.27 -10.06 -8.22
C LEU A 172 -5.94 -11.15 -9.24
N ASP A 173 -6.78 -12.18 -9.33
CA ASP A 173 -6.63 -13.24 -10.31
C ASP A 173 -7.85 -13.41 -11.22
N VAL A 174 -7.62 -14.05 -12.36
CA VAL A 174 -8.65 -14.50 -13.30
C VAL A 174 -8.19 -15.78 -14.00
N THR A 175 -9.07 -16.77 -14.10
CA THR A 175 -8.83 -18.03 -14.79
C THR A 175 -9.41 -18.01 -16.20
N GLY A 176 -8.61 -18.41 -17.18
CA GLY A 176 -9.04 -18.51 -18.57
C GLY A 176 -10.18 -19.52 -18.73
N LYS A 177 -11.32 -19.05 -19.23
CA LYS A 177 -12.53 -19.84 -19.45
C LYS A 177 -12.67 -20.23 -20.92
N TYR A 178 -12.96 -21.51 -21.16
CA TYR A 178 -13.36 -22.08 -22.46
C TYR A 178 -14.50 -23.05 -22.19
N ASP A 179 -15.73 -22.67 -22.49
CA ASP A 179 -16.89 -23.52 -22.29
C ASP A 179 -17.90 -23.39 -23.42
N SER A 180 -18.55 -24.53 -23.71
CA SER A 180 -19.59 -24.71 -24.70
C SER A 180 -20.94 -24.35 -24.12
N THR A 181 -21.51 -23.21 -24.46
CA THR A 181 -22.80 -22.77 -23.89
C THR A 181 -23.98 -23.59 -24.43
N LEU A 182 -25.00 -23.85 -23.58
CA LEU A 182 -26.31 -24.39 -23.99
C LEU A 182 -27.01 -23.55 -25.08
N ASN A 183 -26.73 -22.25 -25.11
CA ASN A 183 -27.15 -21.34 -26.16
C ASN A 183 -26.07 -21.33 -27.25
N LYS A 184 -26.23 -22.20 -28.26
CA LYS A 184 -25.32 -22.25 -29.40
C LYS A 184 -25.46 -20.96 -30.23
N PRO A 185 -24.36 -20.30 -30.63
CA PRO A 185 -24.42 -19.17 -31.53
C PRO A 185 -24.98 -19.62 -32.89
N LYS A 186 -25.90 -18.82 -33.44
CA LYS A 186 -26.51 -19.10 -34.73
C LYS A 186 -25.60 -18.67 -35.86
N ILE A 187 -25.42 -19.54 -36.85
CA ILE A 187 -24.54 -19.30 -38.00
C ILE A 187 -25.26 -19.64 -39.30
N ASP A 188 -25.24 -18.71 -40.24
CA ASP A 188 -25.77 -18.87 -41.58
C ASP A 188 -24.61 -18.80 -42.59
N VAL A 189 -24.34 -19.92 -43.28
CA VAL A 189 -23.27 -20.05 -44.28
C VAL A 189 -23.82 -20.07 -45.70
N VAL A 190 -23.37 -19.16 -46.57
CA VAL A 190 -23.63 -19.21 -48.02
C VAL A 190 -22.38 -19.71 -48.73
N LEU A 191 -22.47 -20.88 -49.34
CA LEU A 191 -21.45 -21.45 -50.20
C LEU A 191 -21.74 -21.08 -51.66
N ILE A 192 -20.90 -20.25 -52.26
CA ILE A 192 -21.03 -19.82 -53.65
C ILE A 192 -20.04 -20.65 -54.48
N VAL A 193 -20.57 -21.51 -55.35
CA VAL A 193 -19.82 -22.54 -56.08
C VAL A 193 -19.82 -22.21 -57.56
N ASP A 194 -18.62 -22.05 -58.12
CA ASP A 194 -18.41 -22.01 -59.56
C ASP A 194 -18.80 -23.35 -60.20
N THR A 195 -19.57 -23.29 -61.28
CA THR A 195 -20.02 -24.45 -62.05
C THR A 195 -19.74 -24.28 -63.54
N SER A 196 -18.87 -23.33 -63.88
CA SER A 196 -18.38 -23.10 -65.24
C SER A 196 -17.69 -24.34 -65.81
N GLY A 197 -17.56 -24.38 -67.14
CA GLY A 197 -16.94 -25.50 -67.85
C GLY A 197 -15.55 -25.90 -67.33
N SER A 198 -14.75 -24.94 -66.85
CA SER A 198 -13.42 -25.21 -66.28
C SER A 198 -13.47 -26.07 -65.01
N MET A 199 -14.59 -26.13 -64.30
CA MET A 199 -14.78 -27.00 -63.15
C MET A 199 -14.86 -28.49 -63.52
N ASN A 200 -14.91 -28.83 -64.81
CA ASN A 200 -14.75 -30.21 -65.29
C ASN A 200 -13.28 -30.59 -65.55
N GLU A 201 -12.37 -29.61 -65.58
CA GLU A 201 -10.94 -29.85 -65.74
C GLU A 201 -10.37 -30.63 -64.54
N PRO A 202 -9.26 -31.37 -64.73
CA PRO A 202 -8.69 -32.20 -63.68
C PRO A 202 -8.08 -31.38 -62.53
N MET A 203 -8.14 -31.97 -61.34
CA MET A 203 -7.48 -31.56 -60.11
C MET A 203 -7.04 -32.83 -59.38
N GLY A 204 -5.79 -33.24 -59.64
CA GLY A 204 -5.36 -34.61 -59.35
C GLY A 204 -6.09 -35.62 -60.24
N GLU A 205 -6.61 -36.69 -59.65
CA GLU A 205 -7.29 -37.78 -60.37
C GLU A 205 -8.78 -37.52 -60.66
N LYS A 206 -9.35 -36.43 -60.13
CA LYS A 206 -10.77 -36.09 -60.22
C LYS A 206 -10.96 -34.77 -60.96
N SER A 207 -12.18 -34.49 -61.45
CA SER A 207 -12.49 -33.13 -61.87
C SER A 207 -12.49 -32.19 -60.66
N ARG A 208 -12.23 -30.91 -60.91
CA ARG A 208 -12.34 -29.84 -59.91
C ARG A 208 -13.67 -29.94 -59.14
N LEU A 209 -14.81 -29.96 -59.82
CA LEU A 209 -16.11 -30.05 -59.15
C LEU A 209 -16.20 -31.31 -58.27
N LYS A 210 -15.68 -32.45 -58.73
CA LYS A 210 -15.73 -33.68 -57.95
C LYS A 210 -14.83 -33.63 -56.71
N ALA A 211 -13.65 -33.02 -56.80
CA ALA A 211 -12.79 -32.77 -55.64
C ALA A 211 -13.48 -31.87 -54.60
N LEU A 212 -14.14 -30.79 -55.04
CA LEU A 212 -14.93 -29.92 -54.17
C LEU A 212 -16.08 -30.68 -53.50
N GLN A 213 -16.82 -31.49 -54.25
CA GLN A 213 -17.91 -32.30 -53.70
C GLN A 213 -17.42 -33.26 -52.62
N ASP A 214 -16.30 -33.95 -52.85
CA ASP A 214 -15.75 -34.88 -51.89
C ASP A 214 -15.29 -34.15 -50.62
N VAL A 215 -14.50 -33.09 -50.73
CA VAL A 215 -13.97 -32.33 -49.58
C VAL A 215 -15.07 -31.63 -48.78
N VAL A 216 -16.15 -31.17 -49.42
CA VAL A 216 -17.28 -30.58 -48.68
C VAL A 216 -18.07 -31.64 -47.91
N THR A 217 -18.21 -32.86 -48.46
CA THR A 217 -19.15 -33.87 -47.94
C THR A 217 -18.50 -35.00 -47.14
N GLU A 218 -17.17 -35.13 -47.19
CA GLU A 218 -16.41 -36.13 -46.42
C GLU A 218 -16.42 -35.86 -44.91
N LYS A 219 -16.00 -36.86 -44.14
CA LYS A 219 -15.83 -36.74 -42.69
C LYS A 219 -14.68 -35.78 -42.39
N GLY A 220 -14.91 -34.80 -41.51
CA GLY A 220 -14.00 -33.69 -41.26
C GLY A 220 -14.01 -32.60 -42.35
N GLY A 221 -14.81 -32.77 -43.41
CA GLY A 221 -15.04 -31.77 -44.45
C GLY A 221 -15.98 -30.65 -44.00
N LEU A 222 -16.21 -29.66 -44.88
CA LEU A 222 -16.95 -28.44 -44.54
C LEU A 222 -18.33 -28.71 -43.91
N SER A 223 -19.15 -29.58 -44.53
CA SER A 223 -20.49 -29.90 -44.03
C SER A 223 -20.43 -30.63 -42.67
N ASP A 224 -19.45 -31.51 -42.48
CA ASP A 224 -19.25 -32.25 -41.24
C ASP A 224 -18.85 -31.31 -40.10
N SER A 225 -17.87 -30.43 -40.34
CA SER A 225 -17.39 -29.44 -39.36
C SER A 225 -18.42 -28.39 -38.97
N ILE A 226 -19.45 -28.16 -39.79
CA ILE A 226 -20.55 -27.24 -39.50
C ILE A 226 -21.69 -27.96 -38.78
N PHE A 227 -22.18 -29.09 -39.30
CA PHE A 227 -23.44 -29.70 -38.84
C PHE A 227 -23.25 -30.78 -37.77
N ASN A 228 -22.08 -31.41 -37.67
CA ASN A 228 -21.75 -32.32 -36.57
C ASN A 228 -21.01 -31.59 -35.44
N ASN A 229 -21.22 -30.28 -35.34
CA ASN A 229 -20.57 -29.42 -34.39
C ASN A 229 -21.54 -29.02 -33.28
N ASP A 230 -21.34 -29.61 -32.11
CA ASP A 230 -22.22 -29.35 -30.97
C ASP A 230 -22.08 -27.93 -30.40
N GLN A 231 -21.11 -27.13 -30.85
CA GLN A 231 -20.86 -25.78 -30.36
C GLN A 231 -21.67 -24.69 -31.06
N ILE A 232 -22.32 -24.98 -32.20
CA ILE A 232 -22.98 -23.98 -33.05
C ILE A 232 -24.36 -24.45 -33.50
N ASP A 233 -25.28 -23.51 -33.73
CA ASP A 233 -26.58 -23.77 -34.38
C ASP A 233 -26.49 -23.24 -35.82
N ALA A 234 -26.22 -24.14 -36.76
CA ALA A 234 -25.84 -23.74 -38.11
C ALA A 234 -26.91 -24.05 -39.15
N ARG A 235 -27.02 -23.15 -40.13
CA ARG A 235 -27.70 -23.38 -41.40
C ARG A 235 -26.78 -23.03 -42.53
N MET A 236 -26.97 -23.70 -43.66
CA MET A 236 -26.14 -23.49 -44.84
C MET A 236 -26.99 -23.50 -46.10
N THR A 237 -26.58 -22.71 -47.08
CA THR A 237 -27.18 -22.72 -48.40
C THR A 237 -26.12 -22.68 -49.48
N VAL A 238 -26.47 -23.16 -50.67
CA VAL A 238 -25.57 -23.22 -51.82
C VAL A 238 -26.12 -22.38 -52.96
N VAL A 239 -25.25 -21.55 -53.52
CA VAL A 239 -25.49 -20.79 -54.74
C VAL A 239 -24.52 -21.30 -55.79
N THR A 240 -25.01 -21.78 -56.91
CA THR A 240 -24.17 -22.15 -58.05
C THR A 240 -24.21 -21.06 -59.10
N TYR A 241 -23.10 -20.82 -59.79
CA TYR A 241 -23.08 -19.86 -60.90
C TYR A 241 -22.20 -20.36 -62.05
N TYR A 242 -22.49 -19.87 -63.25
CA TYR A 242 -21.72 -20.07 -64.47
C TYR A 242 -21.80 -18.78 -65.29
N GLY A 243 -21.37 -18.77 -66.53
CA GLY A 243 -21.66 -17.71 -67.48
C GLY A 243 -21.88 -18.27 -68.88
N LEU A 244 -22.97 -17.85 -69.51
CA LEU A 244 -23.31 -18.22 -70.88
C LEU A 244 -23.86 -16.98 -71.60
N GLU A 245 -23.22 -16.58 -72.69
CA GLU A 245 -23.86 -15.70 -73.67
C GLU A 245 -24.76 -16.56 -74.55
N ASP A 246 -26.01 -16.73 -74.15
CA ASP A 246 -26.98 -17.44 -74.97
C ASP A 246 -27.43 -16.54 -76.12
N SER A 247 -27.64 -17.13 -77.30
CA SER A 247 -28.11 -16.35 -78.44
C SER A 247 -29.48 -15.72 -78.16
N TYR A 248 -29.70 -14.49 -78.66
CA TYR A 248 -30.79 -13.53 -78.36
C TYR A 248 -32.23 -14.05 -78.18
N TRP A 249 -32.53 -15.32 -78.47
CA TRP A 249 -33.86 -15.93 -78.40
C TRP A 249 -34.17 -16.72 -77.11
N TYR A 250 -33.18 -17.06 -76.26
CA TYR A 250 -33.43 -17.76 -74.97
C TYR A 250 -32.79 -17.13 -73.72
N ASN A 251 -32.13 -15.96 -73.85
CA ASN A 251 -31.51 -15.32 -72.68
C ASN A 251 -32.59 -14.76 -71.72
N SER A 252 -32.66 -15.31 -70.51
CA SER A 252 -33.46 -14.75 -69.41
C SER A 252 -32.57 -13.82 -68.58
N PRO A 253 -33.00 -12.58 -68.30
CA PRO A 253 -32.20 -11.67 -67.50
C PRO A 253 -31.99 -12.25 -66.10
N TRP A 254 -30.77 -12.13 -65.59
CA TRP A 254 -30.35 -12.60 -64.26
C TRP A 254 -30.31 -14.14 -64.06
N ASP A 255 -30.11 -14.94 -65.13
CA ASP A 255 -30.21 -16.42 -65.11
C ASP A 255 -28.86 -17.20 -65.09
N ASP A 256 -27.74 -16.52 -64.79
CA ASP A 256 -26.41 -17.16 -64.73
C ASP A 256 -26.09 -17.80 -63.37
N ALA A 257 -27.00 -17.72 -62.40
CA ALA A 257 -26.81 -18.28 -61.08
C ALA A 257 -28.11 -18.84 -60.50
N THR A 258 -27.99 -19.79 -59.59
CA THR A 258 -29.11 -20.49 -58.98
C THR A 258 -28.89 -20.59 -57.49
N TRP A 259 -29.85 -20.12 -56.69
CA TRP A 259 -29.95 -20.48 -55.28
C TRP A 259 -30.55 -21.89 -55.20
N VAL A 260 -29.68 -22.89 -55.02
CA VAL A 260 -30.08 -24.30 -55.11
C VAL A 260 -31.12 -24.61 -54.03
N ASN A 261 -32.25 -25.19 -54.45
CA ASN A 261 -33.44 -25.46 -53.63
C ASN A 261 -34.14 -24.25 -53.00
N GLY A 262 -33.64 -23.01 -53.15
CA GLY A 262 -34.27 -21.80 -52.62
C GLY A 262 -34.48 -21.79 -51.10
N ALA A 263 -33.72 -22.60 -50.35
CA ALA A 263 -33.91 -22.84 -48.93
C ALA A 263 -32.58 -23.00 -48.19
N TRP A 264 -32.61 -22.78 -46.87
CA TRP A 264 -31.50 -23.02 -45.95
C TRP A 264 -31.55 -24.46 -45.43
N ALA A 265 -30.51 -25.24 -45.71
CA ALA A 265 -30.32 -26.56 -45.13
C ALA A 265 -29.97 -26.45 -43.65
N THR A 266 -30.51 -27.36 -42.86
CA THR A 266 -30.34 -27.43 -41.39
C THR A 266 -29.62 -28.70 -40.95
N THR A 267 -29.31 -29.59 -41.88
CA THR A 267 -28.62 -30.85 -41.61
C THR A 267 -27.48 -31.10 -42.60
N LYS A 268 -26.48 -31.87 -42.15
CA LYS A 268 -25.38 -32.34 -43.02
C LYS A 268 -25.90 -33.04 -44.28
N SER A 269 -26.88 -33.93 -44.12
CA SER A 269 -27.42 -34.73 -45.23
C SER A 269 -28.07 -33.88 -46.32
N GLU A 270 -28.72 -32.77 -45.98
CA GLU A 270 -29.32 -31.86 -46.96
C GLU A 270 -28.25 -31.16 -47.78
N VAL A 271 -27.20 -30.63 -47.12
CA VAL A 271 -26.07 -30.00 -47.82
C VAL A 271 -25.32 -31.02 -48.68
N ASP A 272 -25.07 -32.22 -48.16
CA ASP A 272 -24.41 -33.29 -48.91
C ASP A 272 -25.17 -33.64 -50.19
N GLN A 273 -26.50 -33.73 -50.11
CA GLN A 273 -27.35 -33.99 -51.28
C GLN A 273 -27.32 -32.84 -52.29
N ILE A 274 -27.39 -31.60 -51.81
CA ILE A 274 -27.30 -30.41 -52.67
C ILE A 274 -25.95 -30.39 -53.40
N VAL A 275 -24.85 -30.51 -52.67
CA VAL A 275 -23.49 -30.40 -53.20
C VAL A 275 -23.18 -31.56 -54.17
N ASN A 276 -23.50 -32.80 -53.80
CA ASN A 276 -23.33 -33.96 -54.69
C ASN A 276 -24.30 -33.92 -55.89
N GLY A 277 -25.35 -33.11 -55.83
CA GLY A 277 -26.29 -32.85 -56.93
C GLY A 277 -25.79 -31.83 -57.96
N ILE A 278 -24.77 -31.02 -57.63
CA ILE A 278 -24.20 -30.03 -58.53
C ILE A 278 -23.60 -30.71 -59.76
N ARG A 279 -23.82 -30.13 -60.94
CA ARG A 279 -23.23 -30.57 -62.20
C ARG A 279 -22.56 -29.39 -62.87
N VAL A 280 -21.44 -29.64 -63.54
CA VAL A 280 -20.93 -28.69 -64.52
C VAL A 280 -21.92 -28.63 -65.67
N ASN A 281 -22.20 -27.44 -66.14
CA ASN A 281 -22.97 -27.30 -67.36
C ASN A 281 -22.00 -27.32 -68.56
N GLU A 282 -21.91 -28.46 -69.23
CA GLU A 282 -20.97 -28.69 -70.35
C GLU A 282 -21.22 -27.75 -71.55
N GLU A 283 -22.44 -27.20 -71.67
CA GLU A 283 -22.81 -26.23 -72.71
C GLU A 283 -22.49 -24.78 -72.31
N LYS A 284 -22.19 -24.51 -71.02
CA LYS A 284 -22.02 -23.17 -70.44
C LYS A 284 -20.59 -22.97 -69.93
N SER A 285 -19.76 -22.38 -70.80
CA SER A 285 -18.31 -22.45 -70.71
C SER A 285 -17.60 -21.27 -70.02
N GLY A 286 -18.31 -20.30 -69.44
CA GLY A 286 -17.68 -19.14 -68.79
C GLY A 286 -18.10 -18.91 -67.35
N THR A 287 -17.66 -17.78 -66.80
CA THR A 287 -17.66 -17.52 -65.36
C THR A 287 -18.25 -16.14 -65.10
N ASN A 288 -19.49 -16.06 -64.62
CA ASN A 288 -20.13 -14.81 -64.19
C ASN A 288 -20.13 -14.67 -62.66
N CYS A 289 -19.00 -14.25 -62.09
CA CYS A 289 -18.86 -14.08 -60.63
C CYS A 289 -19.87 -13.07 -60.06
N GLN A 290 -20.27 -12.06 -60.85
CA GLN A 290 -21.30 -11.09 -60.44
C GLN A 290 -22.63 -11.81 -60.16
N ALA A 291 -23.01 -12.79 -60.99
CA ALA A 291 -24.25 -13.54 -60.83
C ALA A 291 -24.30 -14.35 -59.53
N GLY A 292 -23.20 -15.04 -59.19
CA GLY A 292 -23.09 -15.79 -57.93
C GLY A 292 -23.21 -14.87 -56.71
N LEU A 293 -22.49 -13.75 -56.70
CA LEU A 293 -22.53 -12.76 -55.62
C LEU A 293 -23.90 -12.09 -55.49
N ARG A 294 -24.57 -11.78 -56.61
CA ARG A 294 -25.92 -11.22 -56.62
C ARG A 294 -26.92 -12.18 -55.99
N THR A 295 -26.94 -13.43 -56.45
CA THR A 295 -27.85 -14.46 -55.96
C THR A 295 -27.60 -14.79 -54.49
N ALA A 296 -26.33 -14.75 -54.05
CA ALA A 296 -25.99 -14.87 -52.64
C ALA A 296 -26.60 -13.75 -51.78
N LYS A 297 -26.68 -12.50 -52.28
CA LYS A 297 -27.40 -11.43 -51.56
C LYS A 297 -28.88 -11.71 -51.41
N GLU A 298 -29.50 -12.36 -52.39
CA GLU A 298 -30.91 -12.77 -52.30
C GLU A 298 -31.11 -13.83 -51.21
N ALA A 299 -30.20 -14.82 -51.13
CA ALA A 299 -30.19 -15.81 -50.05
C ALA A 299 -29.94 -15.17 -48.67
N LEU A 300 -28.98 -14.25 -48.57
CA LEU A 300 -28.64 -13.52 -47.33
C LEU A 300 -29.79 -12.63 -46.85
N ALA A 301 -30.63 -12.10 -47.73
CA ALA A 301 -31.84 -11.37 -47.36
C ALA A 301 -32.87 -12.25 -46.64
N LYS A 302 -32.72 -13.58 -46.71
CA LYS A 302 -33.54 -14.59 -46.01
C LYS A 302 -32.79 -15.26 -44.84
N ALA A 303 -31.57 -14.82 -44.54
CA ALA A 303 -30.81 -15.26 -43.37
C ALA A 303 -31.55 -14.88 -42.07
N ASP A 304 -31.28 -15.63 -40.99
CA ASP A 304 -31.75 -15.31 -39.65
C ASP A 304 -31.05 -14.01 -39.23
N SER A 305 -31.84 -13.02 -38.83
CA SER A 305 -31.33 -11.71 -38.44
C SER A 305 -30.42 -11.77 -37.21
N SER A 306 -30.58 -12.80 -36.38
CA SER A 306 -29.74 -13.07 -35.19
C SER A 306 -28.54 -13.96 -35.49
N ALA A 307 -28.44 -14.53 -36.69
CA ALA A 307 -27.32 -15.37 -37.09
C ALA A 307 -26.16 -14.54 -37.63
N ARG A 308 -24.95 -15.02 -37.33
CA ARG A 308 -23.72 -14.59 -37.99
C ARG A 308 -23.75 -15.05 -39.44
N LYS A 309 -23.53 -14.15 -40.39
CA LYS A 309 -23.62 -14.43 -41.83
C LYS A 309 -22.24 -14.58 -42.43
N ILE A 310 -22.00 -15.75 -43.01
CA ILE A 310 -20.73 -16.15 -43.57
C ILE A 310 -20.91 -16.42 -45.05
N VAL A 311 -20.02 -15.90 -45.87
CA VAL A 311 -19.97 -16.21 -47.30
C VAL A 311 -18.64 -16.87 -47.63
N ILE A 312 -18.69 -18.00 -48.32
CA ILE A 312 -17.53 -18.70 -48.87
C ILE A 312 -17.70 -18.72 -50.39
N PHE A 313 -16.90 -17.92 -51.09
CA PHE A 313 -16.92 -17.80 -52.54
C PHE A 313 -15.80 -18.62 -53.17
N LEU A 314 -16.14 -19.60 -53.99
CA LEU A 314 -15.19 -20.47 -54.68
C LEU A 314 -15.20 -20.17 -56.18
N SER A 315 -14.01 -20.04 -56.76
CA SER A 315 -13.81 -19.94 -58.21
C SER A 315 -12.46 -20.50 -58.61
N ASP A 316 -12.37 -21.05 -59.82
CA ASP A 316 -11.16 -21.63 -60.39
C ASP A 316 -10.49 -20.74 -61.46
N GLY A 317 -10.98 -19.51 -61.66
CA GLY A 317 -10.48 -18.61 -62.69
C GLY A 317 -11.00 -17.17 -62.61
N LEU A 318 -10.72 -16.41 -63.68
CA LEU A 318 -11.18 -15.03 -63.85
C LEU A 318 -12.65 -14.98 -64.33
N PRO A 319 -13.42 -13.95 -63.93
CA PRO A 319 -14.74 -13.72 -64.49
C PRO A 319 -14.64 -13.38 -65.98
N THR A 320 -15.37 -14.10 -66.82
CA THR A 320 -15.41 -13.93 -68.28
C THR A 320 -16.74 -13.35 -68.79
N TYR A 321 -17.73 -13.26 -67.91
CA TYR A 321 -19.05 -12.67 -68.14
C TYR A 321 -19.48 -11.77 -66.98
N ARG A 322 -20.44 -10.90 -67.25
CA ARG A 322 -21.17 -10.04 -66.29
C ARG A 322 -22.55 -9.74 -66.84
N TYR A 323 -23.40 -9.10 -66.04
CA TYR A 323 -24.67 -8.55 -66.53
C TYR A 323 -24.50 -7.12 -67.08
N ASP A 324 -25.29 -6.79 -68.09
CA ASP A 324 -25.58 -5.42 -68.47
C ASP A 324 -26.64 -4.79 -67.52
N ASN A 325 -27.11 -3.58 -67.86
CA ASN A 325 -28.09 -2.86 -67.03
C ASN A 325 -29.48 -3.51 -67.02
N ASP A 326 -29.83 -4.28 -68.06
CA ASP A 326 -31.12 -4.95 -68.20
C ASP A 326 -31.08 -6.38 -67.62
N GLY A 327 -29.89 -6.83 -67.17
CA GLY A 327 -29.66 -8.13 -66.56
C GLY A 327 -29.23 -9.20 -67.56
N TYR A 328 -28.96 -8.85 -68.80
CA TYR A 328 -28.51 -9.81 -69.81
C TYR A 328 -27.01 -10.06 -69.69
N THR A 329 -26.62 -11.31 -69.85
CA THR A 329 -25.22 -11.74 -69.82
C THR A 329 -24.45 -11.16 -71.00
N ILE A 330 -23.36 -10.45 -70.70
CA ILE A 330 -22.42 -9.88 -71.67
C ILE A 330 -20.99 -10.28 -71.30
N GLY A 331 -20.15 -10.48 -72.31
CA GLY A 331 -18.78 -10.95 -72.15
C GLY A 331 -18.34 -11.68 -73.40
N ASN A 332 -17.18 -12.35 -73.33
CA ASN A 332 -16.68 -13.14 -74.46
C ASN A 332 -16.37 -14.59 -74.07
N GLY A 333 -16.62 -14.95 -72.80
CA GLY A 333 -16.37 -16.28 -72.25
C GLY A 333 -14.90 -16.69 -72.18
N LYS A 334 -13.95 -15.79 -72.45
CA LYS A 334 -12.53 -16.13 -72.64
C LYS A 334 -11.57 -15.26 -71.84
N THR A 335 -11.73 -13.94 -71.85
CA THR A 335 -10.79 -13.00 -71.24
C THR A 335 -11.51 -11.78 -70.67
N ASP A 336 -10.87 -11.12 -69.70
CA ASP A 336 -11.31 -9.83 -69.15
C ASP A 336 -10.21 -8.78 -69.23
N SER A 337 -9.64 -8.56 -70.43
CA SER A 337 -8.49 -7.65 -70.62
C SER A 337 -8.73 -6.19 -70.21
N LYS A 338 -10.00 -5.81 -70.00
CA LYS A 338 -10.40 -4.47 -69.54
C LYS A 338 -10.95 -4.46 -68.11
N ASN A 339 -10.88 -5.58 -67.39
CA ASN A 339 -11.39 -5.77 -66.02
C ASN A 339 -12.88 -5.42 -65.85
N TYR A 340 -13.69 -5.45 -66.91
CA TYR A 340 -15.11 -5.09 -66.79
C TYR A 340 -15.89 -6.14 -66.01
N ASN A 341 -15.57 -7.42 -66.19
CA ASN A 341 -16.26 -8.51 -65.51
C ASN A 341 -15.81 -8.58 -64.04
N ALA A 342 -14.51 -8.42 -63.79
CA ALA A 342 -13.95 -8.31 -62.45
C ALA A 342 -14.53 -7.13 -61.67
N ASN A 343 -14.60 -5.94 -62.29
CA ASN A 343 -15.19 -4.76 -61.66
C ASN A 343 -16.68 -4.95 -61.34
N ALA A 344 -17.44 -5.66 -62.18
CA ALA A 344 -18.83 -5.98 -61.89
C ALA A 344 -18.97 -6.86 -60.63
N ALA A 345 -18.12 -7.89 -60.50
CA ALA A 345 -18.06 -8.72 -59.29
C ALA A 345 -17.63 -7.91 -58.05
N TYR A 346 -16.63 -7.03 -58.19
CA TYR A 346 -16.20 -6.15 -57.10
C TYR A 346 -17.31 -5.21 -56.61
N ASN A 347 -18.07 -4.62 -57.53
CA ASN A 347 -19.20 -3.76 -57.20
C ASN A 347 -20.30 -4.54 -56.48
N GLU A 348 -20.57 -5.78 -56.92
CA GLU A 348 -21.56 -6.65 -56.28
C GLU A 348 -21.15 -7.03 -54.86
N ALA A 349 -19.87 -7.39 -54.66
CA ALA A 349 -19.28 -7.67 -53.36
C ALA A 349 -19.30 -6.44 -52.43
N ALA A 350 -18.96 -5.25 -52.94
CA ALA A 350 -19.01 -4.01 -52.17
C ALA A 350 -20.43 -3.63 -51.70
N ALA A 351 -21.44 -4.08 -52.45
CA ALA A 351 -22.84 -3.90 -52.12
C ALA A 351 -23.37 -4.93 -51.10
N MET A 352 -22.61 -5.97 -50.74
CA MET A 352 -22.99 -6.88 -49.65
C MET A 352 -22.92 -6.15 -48.30
N LYS A 353 -23.93 -6.36 -47.45
CA LYS A 353 -24.08 -5.71 -46.14
C LYS A 353 -24.44 -6.75 -45.08
N GLY A 354 -24.10 -6.44 -43.82
CA GLY A 354 -24.47 -7.26 -42.67
C GLY A 354 -23.86 -8.66 -42.67
N LEU A 355 -22.67 -8.80 -43.27
CA LEU A 355 -21.85 -10.00 -43.20
C LEU A 355 -20.95 -9.94 -41.97
N ASP A 356 -20.63 -11.09 -41.40
CA ASP A 356 -19.70 -11.27 -40.29
C ASP A 356 -18.35 -11.80 -40.78
N GLN A 357 -18.36 -12.59 -41.86
CA GLN A 357 -17.17 -13.17 -42.48
C GLN A 357 -17.35 -13.33 -43.99
N PHE A 358 -16.28 -13.06 -44.75
CA PHE A 358 -16.27 -13.28 -46.19
C PHE A 358 -14.95 -13.91 -46.63
N TYR A 359 -15.03 -15.09 -47.22
CA TYR A 359 -13.88 -15.86 -47.67
C TYR A 359 -13.93 -16.07 -49.17
N THR A 360 -12.78 -15.95 -49.83
CA THR A 360 -12.60 -16.39 -51.22
C THR A 360 -11.63 -17.55 -51.25
N ILE A 361 -11.95 -18.57 -52.05
CA ILE A 361 -11.08 -19.73 -52.24
C ILE A 361 -10.80 -19.88 -53.73
N GLY A 362 -9.52 -19.73 -54.08
CA GLY A 362 -9.02 -19.98 -55.42
C GLY A 362 -8.79 -21.46 -55.61
N PHE A 363 -9.54 -22.06 -56.53
CA PHE A 363 -9.59 -23.49 -56.71
C PHE A 363 -8.76 -23.92 -57.93
N SER A 364 -7.74 -24.75 -57.74
CA SER A 364 -6.68 -25.09 -58.72
C SER A 364 -5.61 -24.01 -58.96
N ASP A 365 -4.50 -24.41 -59.59
CA ASP A 365 -3.41 -23.51 -59.98
C ASP A 365 -3.80 -22.47 -61.06
N SER A 366 -4.93 -22.67 -61.76
CA SER A 366 -5.43 -21.68 -62.72
C SER A 366 -6.28 -20.58 -62.08
N ALA A 367 -6.55 -20.67 -60.77
CA ALA A 367 -7.31 -19.65 -60.07
C ALA A 367 -6.54 -18.33 -60.02
N ASP A 368 -7.25 -17.24 -60.32
CA ASP A 368 -6.64 -15.92 -60.29
C ASP A 368 -6.61 -15.37 -58.86
N SER A 369 -5.46 -15.55 -58.21
CA SER A 369 -5.23 -15.10 -56.84
C SER A 369 -5.34 -13.59 -56.68
N THR A 370 -5.02 -12.80 -57.70
CA THR A 370 -5.11 -11.33 -57.65
C THR A 370 -6.57 -10.90 -57.64
N PHE A 371 -7.39 -11.48 -58.51
CA PHE A 371 -8.81 -11.22 -58.56
C PHE A 371 -9.50 -11.62 -57.26
N LEU A 372 -9.27 -12.83 -56.76
CA LEU A 372 -9.96 -13.37 -55.58
C LEU A 372 -9.53 -12.71 -54.27
N SER A 373 -8.25 -12.39 -54.11
CA SER A 373 -7.78 -11.60 -52.97
C SER A 373 -8.37 -10.19 -53.01
N THR A 374 -8.38 -9.54 -54.17
CA THR A 374 -9.02 -8.23 -54.34
C THR A 374 -10.52 -8.31 -54.06
N LEU A 375 -11.23 -9.34 -54.55
CA LEU A 375 -12.66 -9.52 -54.32
C LEU A 375 -12.98 -9.60 -52.82
N ALA A 376 -12.20 -10.36 -52.04
CA ALA A 376 -12.36 -10.43 -50.60
C ALA A 376 -12.25 -9.05 -49.94
N THR A 377 -11.29 -8.22 -50.36
CA THR A 377 -11.11 -6.86 -49.81
C THR A 377 -12.22 -5.89 -50.17
N LYS A 378 -12.93 -6.10 -51.30
CA LYS A 378 -13.96 -5.17 -51.79
C LYS A 378 -15.25 -5.19 -50.98
N VAL A 379 -15.51 -6.26 -50.23
CA VAL A 379 -16.67 -6.31 -49.33
C VAL A 379 -16.53 -5.21 -48.27
N ASN A 380 -17.49 -4.28 -48.25
CA ASN A 380 -17.44 -3.10 -47.39
C ASN A 380 -18.06 -3.39 -46.01
N THR A 381 -17.33 -4.16 -45.21
CA THR A 381 -17.68 -4.60 -43.84
C THR A 381 -16.46 -4.58 -42.90
N ILE A 382 -16.67 -4.52 -41.58
CA ILE A 382 -15.64 -4.64 -40.53
C ILE A 382 -15.24 -6.10 -40.22
N SER A 383 -15.89 -7.05 -40.90
CA SER A 383 -15.71 -8.50 -40.79
C SER A 383 -14.32 -9.05 -41.07
N THR A 384 -14.07 -10.26 -40.58
CA THR A 384 -12.95 -11.10 -41.03
C THR A 384 -13.07 -11.38 -42.54
N LYS A 385 -12.00 -11.08 -43.29
CA LYS A 385 -11.90 -11.34 -44.72
C LYS A 385 -10.60 -12.08 -45.00
N LYS A 386 -10.65 -13.14 -45.80
CA LYS A 386 -9.42 -13.84 -46.18
C LYS A 386 -9.56 -14.57 -47.51
N TYR A 387 -8.49 -14.54 -48.28
CA TYR A 387 -8.30 -15.37 -49.46
C TYR A 387 -7.50 -16.62 -49.09
N TYR A 388 -7.92 -17.76 -49.61
CA TYR A 388 -7.22 -19.03 -49.53
C TYR A 388 -6.89 -19.54 -50.92
N SER A 389 -5.65 -20.01 -51.11
CA SER A 389 -5.23 -20.72 -52.31
C SER A 389 -5.36 -22.22 -52.09
N ALA A 390 -6.15 -22.89 -52.93
CA ALA A 390 -6.43 -24.33 -52.87
C ALA A 390 -6.07 -24.99 -54.21
N ALA A 391 -4.77 -25.18 -54.44
CA ALA A 391 -4.24 -25.81 -55.65
C ALA A 391 -4.64 -27.29 -55.82
N ASP A 392 -4.92 -27.96 -54.70
CA ASP A 392 -5.27 -29.39 -54.61
C ASP A 392 -6.36 -29.63 -53.53
N ALA A 393 -6.89 -30.84 -53.47
CA ALA A 393 -7.99 -31.20 -52.57
C ALA A 393 -7.61 -31.06 -51.09
N ASP A 394 -6.36 -31.37 -50.73
CA ASP A 394 -5.87 -31.28 -49.35
C ASP A 394 -5.80 -29.81 -48.89
N LYS A 395 -5.32 -28.91 -49.75
CA LYS A 395 -5.33 -27.46 -49.47
C LYS A 395 -6.75 -26.90 -49.40
N LEU A 396 -7.69 -27.43 -50.19
CA LEU A 396 -9.10 -27.07 -50.03
C LEU A 396 -9.63 -27.50 -48.65
N ALA A 397 -9.33 -28.72 -48.23
CA ALA A 397 -9.73 -29.23 -46.91
C ALA A 397 -9.12 -28.39 -45.78
N GLU A 398 -7.84 -28.02 -45.88
CA GLU A 398 -7.17 -27.15 -44.92
C GLU A 398 -7.77 -25.73 -44.89
N ALA A 399 -8.14 -25.17 -46.04
CA ALA A 399 -8.83 -23.89 -46.10
C ALA A 399 -10.18 -23.94 -45.35
N PHE A 400 -10.99 -24.98 -45.58
CA PHE A 400 -12.24 -25.16 -44.84
C PHE A 400 -12.04 -25.42 -43.35
N LYS A 401 -11.02 -26.19 -42.98
CA LYS A 401 -10.65 -26.40 -41.57
C LYS A 401 -10.28 -25.09 -40.87
N GLN A 402 -9.52 -24.22 -41.53
CA GLN A 402 -9.19 -22.89 -40.98
C GLN A 402 -10.42 -21.98 -40.88
N ILE A 403 -11.31 -22.02 -41.87
CA ILE A 403 -12.57 -21.26 -41.84
C ILE A 403 -13.45 -21.73 -40.68
N THR A 404 -13.65 -23.04 -40.54
CA THR A 404 -14.53 -23.64 -39.53
C THR A 404 -13.96 -23.54 -38.12
N GLY A 405 -12.64 -23.64 -37.91
CA GLY A 405 -12.01 -23.44 -36.61
C GLY A 405 -12.24 -22.04 -36.02
N ASN A 406 -12.35 -21.01 -36.86
CA ASN A 406 -12.70 -19.65 -36.43
C ASN A 406 -14.18 -19.48 -36.04
N LEU A 407 -15.03 -20.49 -36.28
CA LEU A 407 -16.46 -20.44 -35.92
C LEU A 407 -16.72 -20.88 -34.49
N THR A 408 -15.77 -21.60 -33.86
CA THR A 408 -16.04 -22.45 -32.70
C THR A 408 -15.26 -22.07 -31.44
N GLU A 409 -14.24 -21.21 -31.53
CA GLU A 409 -13.37 -20.91 -30.39
C GLU A 409 -13.97 -19.82 -29.48
N TYR A 410 -14.60 -20.24 -28.37
CA TYR A 410 -14.94 -19.35 -27.26
C TYR A 410 -13.68 -18.99 -26.49
N THR A 411 -13.35 -17.71 -26.43
CA THR A 411 -12.11 -17.23 -25.79
C THR A 411 -12.42 -16.14 -24.78
N CYS A 412 -11.69 -16.14 -23.66
CA CYS A 412 -11.64 -15.01 -22.73
C CYS A 412 -10.48 -14.10 -23.13
N ARG A 413 -10.77 -12.85 -23.52
CA ARG A 413 -9.79 -11.88 -24.02
C ARG A 413 -10.13 -10.46 -23.56
N ASN A 414 -9.28 -9.48 -23.92
CA ASN A 414 -9.47 -8.06 -23.58
C ASN A 414 -9.68 -7.84 -22.07
N VAL A 415 -8.82 -8.49 -21.28
CA VAL A 415 -8.94 -8.54 -19.83
C VAL A 415 -8.33 -7.28 -19.21
N VAL A 416 -9.09 -6.66 -18.31
CA VAL A 416 -8.66 -5.54 -17.48
C VAL A 416 -9.05 -5.81 -16.03
N LEU A 417 -8.06 -5.78 -15.13
CA LEU A 417 -8.26 -5.89 -13.69
C LEU A 417 -8.11 -4.50 -13.07
N THR A 418 -9.05 -4.08 -12.25
CA THR A 418 -8.98 -2.78 -11.55
C THR A 418 -9.15 -2.95 -10.05
N ASP A 419 -8.36 -2.25 -9.27
CA ASP A 419 -8.47 -2.20 -7.80
C ASP A 419 -8.34 -0.76 -7.30
N THR A 420 -9.42 -0.21 -6.75
CA THR A 420 -9.45 1.12 -6.12
C THR A 420 -9.22 0.96 -4.63
N LEU A 421 -8.03 1.35 -4.15
CA LEU A 421 -7.64 1.24 -2.75
C LEU A 421 -8.53 2.10 -1.86
N SER A 422 -8.83 1.58 -0.66
CA SER A 422 -9.60 2.30 0.34
C SER A 422 -8.78 3.40 0.98
N ASP A 423 -9.43 4.24 1.78
CA ASP A 423 -8.77 5.23 2.60
C ASP A 423 -7.73 4.69 3.60
N TYR A 424 -7.80 3.39 3.90
CA TYR A 424 -6.98 2.72 4.90
C TYR A 424 -5.76 2.02 4.31
N ALA A 425 -5.66 1.89 2.99
CA ALA A 425 -4.53 1.27 2.30
C ALA A 425 -3.86 2.23 1.32
N GLU A 426 -2.53 2.19 1.28
CA GLU A 426 -1.72 2.89 0.28
C GLU A 426 -0.65 1.97 -0.29
N LEU A 427 -0.20 2.25 -1.51
CA LEU A 427 0.93 1.53 -2.10
C LEU A 427 2.18 1.70 -1.24
N GLU A 428 2.97 0.64 -1.09
CA GLU A 428 4.24 0.70 -0.36
C GLU A 428 5.23 1.70 -1.03
N ASN A 429 5.20 1.77 -2.36
CA ASN A 429 5.92 2.75 -3.16
C ASN A 429 5.08 3.22 -4.36
N ALA A 430 4.38 4.35 -4.20
CA ALA A 430 3.55 4.90 -5.26
C ALA A 430 4.35 5.40 -6.50
N ALA A 431 5.61 5.81 -6.32
CA ALA A 431 6.46 6.27 -7.42
C ALA A 431 6.99 5.12 -8.29
N HIS A 432 7.05 3.91 -7.71
CA HIS A 432 7.55 2.71 -8.37
C HIS A 432 6.64 1.52 -8.04
N LEU A 433 5.51 1.45 -8.73
CA LEU A 433 4.68 0.25 -8.72
C LEU A 433 5.52 -0.92 -9.26
N ASN A 434 5.85 -1.88 -8.39
CA ASN A 434 6.61 -3.09 -8.73
C ASN A 434 5.66 -4.29 -8.72
N PRO A 435 4.78 -4.43 -9.74
CA PRO A 435 3.84 -5.51 -9.79
C PRO A 435 4.55 -6.84 -10.03
N THR A 436 3.99 -7.93 -9.49
CA THR A 436 4.37 -9.30 -9.84
C THR A 436 3.22 -9.93 -10.61
N ILE A 437 3.51 -10.48 -11.78
CA ILE A 437 2.53 -11.13 -12.64
C ILE A 437 2.91 -12.60 -12.79
N LYS A 438 1.96 -13.50 -12.57
CA LYS A 438 2.14 -14.93 -12.71
C LYS A 438 0.98 -15.56 -13.46
N ALA A 439 1.27 -16.57 -14.27
CA ALA A 439 0.27 -17.44 -14.84
C ALA A 439 0.55 -18.88 -14.38
N THR A 440 -0.48 -19.59 -13.94
CA THR A 440 -0.36 -20.94 -13.38
C THR A 440 -1.43 -21.84 -13.96
N ALA A 441 -1.02 -22.97 -14.56
CA ALA A 441 -1.93 -23.97 -15.09
C ALA A 441 -2.60 -24.77 -13.97
N SER A 442 -3.66 -25.52 -14.30
CA SER A 442 -4.45 -26.31 -13.35
C SER A 442 -3.66 -27.38 -12.59
N ASP A 443 -2.52 -27.83 -13.14
CA ASP A 443 -1.60 -28.78 -12.50
C ASP A 443 -0.58 -28.12 -11.56
N GLY A 444 -0.59 -26.78 -11.48
CA GLY A 444 0.32 -25.97 -10.67
C GLY A 444 1.60 -25.55 -11.38
N SER A 445 1.80 -25.90 -12.66
CA SER A 445 2.96 -25.45 -13.43
C SER A 445 2.85 -23.96 -13.80
N GLU A 446 3.97 -23.24 -13.77
CA GLU A 446 4.02 -21.86 -14.25
C GLU A 446 4.01 -21.81 -15.78
N VAL A 447 3.19 -20.92 -16.32
CA VAL A 447 3.09 -20.65 -17.76
C VAL A 447 4.01 -19.48 -18.09
N ASP A 448 4.82 -19.64 -19.12
CA ASP A 448 5.71 -18.57 -19.59
C ASP A 448 4.89 -17.41 -20.18
N LEU A 449 5.11 -16.23 -19.63
CA LEU A 449 4.52 -14.97 -20.11
C LEU A 449 5.56 -14.10 -20.84
N SER A 450 6.73 -14.65 -21.17
CA SER A 450 7.74 -13.92 -21.94
C SER A 450 7.14 -13.46 -23.28
N GLY A 451 7.19 -12.14 -23.51
CA GLY A 451 6.60 -11.50 -24.70
C GLY A 451 5.12 -11.10 -24.57
N VAL A 452 4.46 -11.33 -23.43
CA VAL A 452 3.12 -10.79 -23.15
C VAL A 452 3.25 -9.49 -22.36
N ASP A 453 2.91 -8.38 -23.00
CA ASP A 453 3.04 -7.04 -22.42
C ASP A 453 1.81 -6.63 -21.59
N ILE A 454 1.72 -7.13 -20.36
CA ILE A 454 0.64 -6.76 -19.43
C ILE A 454 1.02 -5.44 -18.73
N GLN A 455 0.27 -4.39 -19.05
CA GLN A 455 0.54 -3.04 -18.54
C GLN A 455 -0.16 -2.82 -17.20
N VAL A 456 0.61 -2.55 -16.14
CA VAL A 456 0.07 -2.24 -14.81
C VAL A 456 0.39 -0.80 -14.44
N THR A 457 -0.65 -0.04 -14.10
CA THR A 457 -0.55 1.40 -13.81
C THR A 457 -1.22 1.73 -12.48
N TYR A 458 -0.82 2.84 -11.86
CA TYR A 458 -1.46 3.40 -10.68
C TYR A 458 -1.86 4.86 -10.93
N ASN A 459 -3.12 5.18 -10.69
CA ASN A 459 -3.62 6.55 -10.69
C ASN A 459 -3.71 7.04 -9.24
N GLU A 460 -2.86 7.99 -8.87
CA GLU A 460 -2.82 8.54 -7.51
C GLU A 460 -4.09 9.32 -7.14
N GLY A 461 -4.68 10.06 -8.08
CA GLY A 461 -5.88 10.87 -7.84
C GLY A 461 -7.13 10.03 -7.56
N THR A 462 -7.23 8.85 -8.18
CA THR A 462 -8.33 7.89 -7.94
C THR A 462 -7.90 6.69 -7.09
N ARG A 463 -6.65 6.65 -6.62
CA ARG A 463 -6.06 5.53 -5.86
C ARG A 463 -6.28 4.15 -6.50
N THR A 464 -6.25 4.10 -7.82
CA THR A 464 -6.66 2.90 -8.58
C THR A 464 -5.47 2.25 -9.27
N VAL A 465 -5.24 0.96 -9.01
CA VAL A 465 -4.34 0.10 -9.76
C VAL A 465 -5.12 -0.53 -10.92
N THR A 466 -4.57 -0.48 -12.13
CA THR A 466 -5.18 -1.09 -13.33
C THR A 466 -4.16 -1.97 -14.04
N ALA A 467 -4.48 -3.25 -14.23
CA ALA A 467 -3.71 -4.19 -15.03
C ALA A 467 -4.46 -4.47 -16.35
N THR A 468 -3.85 -4.12 -17.47
CA THR A 468 -4.42 -4.25 -18.83
C THR A 468 -3.64 -5.30 -19.61
N PHE A 469 -4.31 -6.37 -20.00
CA PHE A 469 -3.74 -7.37 -20.90
C PHE A 469 -3.72 -6.84 -22.34
N PRO A 470 -2.80 -7.30 -23.20
CA PRO A 470 -2.77 -6.88 -24.60
C PRO A 470 -4.11 -7.11 -25.30
N THR A 471 -4.46 -6.23 -26.23
CA THR A 471 -5.69 -6.37 -27.04
C THR A 471 -5.71 -7.71 -27.76
N ASP A 472 -6.86 -8.37 -27.72
CA ASP A 472 -7.13 -9.70 -28.26
C ASP A 472 -6.25 -10.83 -27.71
N TYR A 473 -5.48 -10.60 -26.64
CA TYR A 473 -4.79 -11.67 -25.94
C TYR A 473 -5.80 -12.64 -25.34
N LYS A 474 -5.74 -13.90 -25.78
CA LYS A 474 -6.61 -14.99 -25.33
C LYS A 474 -5.97 -15.62 -24.09
N LEU A 475 -6.65 -15.54 -22.94
CA LEU A 475 -6.23 -16.29 -21.76
C LEU A 475 -6.25 -17.78 -22.11
N GLN A 476 -5.25 -18.55 -21.71
CA GLN A 476 -5.22 -20.00 -21.94
C GLN A 476 -6.27 -20.72 -21.08
N LYS A 477 -6.86 -21.79 -21.62
CA LYS A 477 -7.86 -22.59 -20.91
C LYS A 477 -7.31 -23.11 -19.57
N ASP A 478 -8.09 -22.92 -18.51
CA ASP A 478 -7.80 -23.40 -17.15
C ASP A 478 -6.47 -22.88 -16.55
N VAL A 479 -5.90 -21.80 -17.12
CA VAL A 479 -4.74 -21.09 -16.60
C VAL A 479 -5.19 -19.87 -15.80
N THR A 480 -4.70 -19.72 -14.58
CA THR A 480 -5.00 -18.59 -13.70
C THR A 480 -3.89 -17.55 -13.78
N TYR A 481 -4.26 -16.32 -14.14
CA TYR A 481 -3.37 -15.17 -14.25
C TYR A 481 -3.58 -14.29 -13.02
N ALA A 482 -2.52 -14.05 -12.26
CA ALA A 482 -2.52 -13.30 -11.02
C ALA A 482 -1.63 -12.06 -11.12
N VAL A 483 -2.19 -10.89 -10.81
CA VAL A 483 -1.45 -9.63 -10.71
C VAL A 483 -1.39 -9.22 -9.24
N SER A 484 -0.17 -9.03 -8.75
CA SER A 484 0.09 -8.74 -7.33
C SER A 484 0.87 -7.45 -7.14
N PHE A 485 0.56 -6.69 -6.09
CA PHE A 485 1.28 -5.47 -5.71
C PHE A 485 1.22 -5.25 -4.20
N ASN A 486 2.19 -4.51 -3.67
CA ASN A 486 2.31 -4.30 -2.22
C ASN A 486 1.60 -3.03 -1.74
N VAL A 487 0.92 -3.15 -0.61
CA VAL A 487 0.25 -2.08 0.13
C VAL A 487 0.66 -2.09 1.60
N LYS A 488 0.43 -0.97 2.27
CA LYS A 488 0.57 -0.81 3.72
C LYS A 488 -0.59 0.04 4.27
N PRO A 489 -0.87 -0.02 5.58
CA PRO A 489 -1.89 0.81 6.20
C PRO A 489 -1.52 2.30 6.12
N THR A 490 -2.52 3.16 5.93
CA THR A 490 -2.35 4.62 5.95
C THR A 490 -2.27 5.18 7.38
N ALA A 491 -1.81 6.42 7.55
CA ALA A 491 -1.88 7.12 8.83
C ALA A 491 -3.31 7.17 9.39
N LYS A 492 -4.31 7.35 8.51
CA LYS A 492 -5.73 7.33 8.86
C LYS A 492 -6.16 5.99 9.49
N ALA A 493 -5.63 4.86 9.02
CA ALA A 493 -5.92 3.56 9.63
C ALA A 493 -5.44 3.48 11.08
N TYR A 494 -4.23 3.95 11.38
CA TYR A 494 -3.71 3.97 12.76
C TYR A 494 -4.45 4.97 13.65
N ASP A 495 -4.77 6.16 13.14
CA ASP A 495 -5.50 7.20 13.86
C ASP A 495 -6.92 6.73 14.24
N GLU A 496 -7.67 6.18 13.27
CA GLU A 496 -9.03 5.71 13.54
C GLU A 496 -9.05 4.48 14.45
N TYR A 497 -8.12 3.54 14.27
CA TYR A 497 -8.02 2.37 15.16
C TYR A 497 -7.74 2.79 16.61
N ALA A 498 -6.83 3.75 16.82
CA ALA A 498 -6.50 4.29 18.14
C ALA A 498 -7.65 5.10 18.75
N ALA A 499 -8.36 5.89 17.92
CA ALA A 499 -9.53 6.66 18.35
C ALA A 499 -10.71 5.74 18.76
N ASN A 500 -10.83 4.58 18.12
CA ASN A 500 -11.83 3.55 18.42
C ASN A 500 -11.38 2.56 19.51
N GLU A 501 -10.37 2.91 20.31
CA GLU A 501 -9.85 2.08 21.41
C GLU A 501 -9.47 0.65 20.97
N ASP A 502 -8.68 0.57 19.90
CA ASP A 502 -8.19 -0.69 19.29
C ASP A 502 -9.31 -1.53 18.65
N SER A 503 -10.27 -0.88 17.99
CA SER A 503 -11.39 -1.53 17.30
C SER A 503 -11.50 -1.12 15.83
N TYR A 504 -11.89 -2.09 15.00
CA TYR A 504 -12.21 -1.91 13.57
C TYR A 504 -13.70 -1.66 13.32
N GLY A 505 -14.50 -1.39 14.35
CA GLY A 505 -15.93 -1.10 14.19
C GLY A 505 -16.77 -2.28 13.69
N GLY A 506 -16.31 -3.51 13.89
CA GLY A 506 -17.01 -4.73 13.45
C GLY A 506 -16.77 -5.12 11.99
N VAL A 507 -15.89 -4.42 11.28
CA VAL A 507 -15.48 -4.79 9.93
C VAL A 507 -14.66 -6.09 9.97
N VAL A 508 -15.02 -7.04 9.11
CA VAL A 508 -14.31 -8.31 8.93
C VAL A 508 -14.07 -8.60 7.45
N GLY A 509 -12.94 -9.24 7.14
CA GLY A 509 -12.63 -9.65 5.77
C GLY A 509 -13.53 -10.79 5.28
N SER A 510 -13.86 -10.75 3.99
CA SER A 510 -14.70 -11.78 3.35
C SER A 510 -14.06 -13.17 3.46
N MET A 511 -14.89 -14.22 3.44
CA MET A 511 -14.39 -15.58 3.26
C MET A 511 -13.56 -15.67 1.97
N ASN A 512 -12.53 -16.53 1.96
CA ASN A 512 -11.61 -16.71 0.84
C ASN A 512 -10.80 -15.44 0.47
N SER A 513 -10.62 -14.49 1.38
CA SER A 513 -9.79 -13.30 1.12
C SER A 513 -8.31 -13.46 1.47
N ASP A 514 -7.86 -14.63 1.94
CA ASP A 514 -6.46 -14.89 2.30
C ASP A 514 -5.68 -15.63 1.21
N ALA A 515 -4.43 -15.23 0.98
CA ALA A 515 -3.47 -16.04 0.25
C ALA A 515 -3.25 -17.41 0.91
N TRP A 516 -2.68 -18.36 0.17
CA TRP A 516 -2.20 -19.60 0.75
C TRP A 516 -1.19 -19.33 1.88
N ASP A 517 -1.36 -20.01 3.01
CA ASP A 517 -0.56 -19.82 4.24
C ASP A 517 -0.70 -18.43 4.89
N ASN A 518 -1.85 -17.76 4.68
CA ASN A 518 -2.22 -16.51 5.34
C ASN A 518 -3.51 -16.70 6.15
N ASP A 519 -3.59 -16.10 7.34
CA ASP A 519 -4.80 -16.14 8.21
C ASP A 519 -5.01 -14.75 8.83
N THR A 520 -4.90 -13.70 8.01
CA THR A 520 -5.03 -12.31 8.47
C THR A 520 -6.30 -11.64 7.99
N SER A 521 -7.04 -12.18 7.02
CA SER A 521 -8.18 -11.47 6.44
C SER A 521 -9.51 -12.19 6.61
N SER A 522 -9.61 -13.45 6.19
CA SER A 522 -10.85 -14.21 6.13
C SER A 522 -11.49 -14.37 7.51
N GLY A 523 -12.62 -13.71 7.73
CA GLY A 523 -13.32 -13.70 9.02
C GLY A 523 -12.55 -12.99 10.14
N LYS A 524 -11.45 -12.31 9.83
CA LYS A 524 -10.66 -11.53 10.80
C LYS A 524 -11.06 -10.07 10.74
N ALA A 525 -10.96 -9.39 11.88
CA ALA A 525 -11.21 -7.96 11.96
C ALA A 525 -10.08 -7.16 11.31
N GLY A 526 -10.40 -6.08 10.60
CA GLY A 526 -9.43 -5.20 9.95
C GLY A 526 -10.10 -4.12 9.12
N PHE A 527 -9.32 -3.22 8.52
CA PHE A 527 -9.84 -2.26 7.55
C PHE A 527 -9.83 -2.85 6.14
N TYR A 528 -10.90 -2.64 5.37
CA TYR A 528 -10.91 -3.05 3.97
C TYR A 528 -9.75 -2.43 3.21
N THR A 529 -9.10 -3.23 2.37
CA THR A 529 -7.98 -2.76 1.55
C THR A 529 -8.41 -1.95 0.33
N ASN A 530 -9.64 -2.11 -0.13
CA ASN A 530 -10.17 -1.46 -1.30
C ASN A 530 -11.62 -0.99 -1.11
N ASP A 531 -11.97 0.06 -1.83
CA ASP A 531 -13.34 0.53 -1.97
C ASP A 531 -14.09 -0.27 -3.04
N ALA A 532 -13.42 -0.56 -4.17
CA ALA A 532 -13.96 -1.34 -5.28
C ALA A 532 -12.87 -2.14 -5.99
N ALA A 533 -13.22 -3.29 -6.56
CA ALA A 533 -12.35 -4.05 -7.44
C ALA A 533 -13.20 -4.73 -8.52
N THR A 534 -12.77 -4.67 -9.78
CA THR A 534 -13.55 -5.18 -10.92
C THR A 534 -12.68 -5.94 -11.91
N LEU A 535 -13.31 -6.88 -12.60
CA LEU A 535 -12.78 -7.62 -13.74
C LEU A 535 -13.62 -7.26 -14.96
N THR A 536 -12.98 -6.68 -15.97
CA THR A 536 -13.57 -6.47 -17.30
C THR A 536 -12.96 -7.46 -18.28
N TYR A 537 -13.80 -8.10 -19.09
CA TYR A 537 -13.37 -9.14 -20.03
C TYR A 537 -14.33 -9.23 -21.21
N VAL A 538 -13.88 -9.85 -22.29
CA VAL A 538 -14.74 -10.31 -23.39
C VAL A 538 -14.69 -11.83 -23.41
N TYR A 539 -15.83 -12.48 -23.22
CA TYR A 539 -15.96 -13.94 -23.31
C TYR A 539 -16.88 -14.35 -24.45
N GLY A 540 -16.35 -15.13 -25.38
CA GLY A 540 -17.11 -15.66 -26.51
C GLY A 540 -16.34 -15.62 -27.82
N THR A 541 -17.05 -15.84 -28.92
CA THR A 541 -16.48 -15.74 -30.28
C THR A 541 -16.33 -14.27 -30.71
N GLY A 542 -15.48 -14.01 -31.70
CA GLY A 542 -15.39 -12.78 -32.51
C GLY A 542 -15.88 -11.46 -31.90
N GLU A 543 -17.21 -11.21 -31.95
CA GLU A 543 -17.88 -9.93 -31.62
C GLU A 543 -18.54 -9.89 -30.24
N ALA A 544 -18.21 -10.83 -29.35
CA ALA A 544 -18.67 -10.78 -27.96
C ALA A 544 -18.38 -9.41 -27.33
N GLN A 545 -19.37 -8.90 -26.59
CA GLN A 545 -19.26 -7.60 -25.93
C GLN A 545 -18.44 -7.72 -24.65
N ALA A 546 -17.86 -6.60 -24.22
CA ALA A 546 -17.18 -6.55 -22.94
C ALA A 546 -18.22 -6.62 -21.80
N GLU A 547 -17.91 -7.43 -20.80
CA GLU A 547 -18.64 -7.57 -19.55
C GLU A 547 -17.73 -7.12 -18.40
N THR A 548 -18.33 -6.56 -17.35
CA THR A 548 -17.64 -6.14 -16.13
C THR A 548 -18.34 -6.75 -14.93
N VAL A 549 -17.55 -7.38 -14.05
CA VAL A 549 -18.03 -7.96 -12.79
C VAL A 549 -17.17 -7.50 -11.62
N ASP A 550 -17.77 -7.45 -10.43
CA ASP A 550 -17.07 -7.11 -9.20
C ASP A 550 -16.36 -8.32 -8.61
N TYR A 551 -15.18 -8.09 -8.01
CA TYR A 551 -14.59 -9.06 -7.09
C TYR A 551 -15.40 -9.09 -5.80
N VAL A 552 -15.89 -10.27 -5.43
CA VAL A 552 -16.74 -10.45 -4.24
C VAL A 552 -15.95 -10.43 -2.93
N GLU A 553 -14.66 -10.81 -2.98
CA GLU A 553 -13.80 -10.78 -1.82
C GLU A 553 -13.39 -9.35 -1.46
N LYS A 554 -13.51 -9.03 -0.17
CA LYS A 554 -13.05 -7.77 0.42
C LYS A 554 -11.99 -8.06 1.47
N PRO A 555 -10.71 -8.15 1.08
CA PRO A 555 -9.63 -8.39 2.03
C PRO A 555 -9.44 -7.22 2.98
N VAL A 556 -9.01 -7.51 4.21
CA VAL A 556 -8.71 -6.51 5.23
C VAL A 556 -7.24 -6.51 5.63
N LEU A 557 -6.75 -5.36 6.08
CA LEU A 557 -5.45 -5.19 6.72
C LEU A 557 -5.61 -4.80 8.20
N GLN A 558 -4.60 -5.15 9.00
CA GLN A 558 -4.55 -4.83 10.42
C GLN A 558 -3.47 -3.82 10.74
N VAL A 559 -3.72 -3.08 11.82
CA VAL A 559 -2.80 -2.18 12.50
C VAL A 559 -2.74 -2.52 13.99
N ASN A 560 -1.85 -1.86 14.71
CA ASN A 560 -1.80 -1.90 16.18
C ASN A 560 -1.50 -0.49 16.72
N SER A 561 -1.79 -0.29 18.00
CA SER A 561 -1.54 0.96 18.71
C SER A 561 -0.30 0.87 19.60
N LEU A 562 0.13 2.04 20.09
CA LEU A 562 1.17 2.20 21.09
C LEU A 562 0.56 2.29 22.49
N THR A 563 1.32 1.81 23.46
CA THR A 563 1.14 2.12 24.88
C THR A 563 2.36 2.91 25.35
N ILE A 564 2.14 4.14 25.81
CA ILE A 564 3.22 5.03 26.25
C ILE A 564 3.22 5.11 27.78
N PRO A 565 4.21 4.52 28.47
CA PRO A 565 4.25 4.56 29.92
C PRO A 565 4.71 5.91 30.45
N VAL A 566 4.08 6.37 31.54
CA VAL A 566 4.41 7.63 32.21
C VAL A 566 4.65 7.40 33.71
N ASN A 567 5.80 7.87 34.18
CA ASN A 567 6.21 7.78 35.58
C ASN A 567 6.30 9.17 36.22
N LYS A 568 5.96 9.27 37.50
CA LYS A 568 6.16 10.48 38.29
C LYS A 568 7.27 10.30 39.32
N GLU A 569 8.16 11.28 39.38
CA GLU A 569 9.16 11.44 40.43
C GLU A 569 8.95 12.75 41.20
N TRP A 570 9.21 12.69 42.50
CA TRP A 570 9.14 13.84 43.41
C TRP A 570 10.51 14.06 44.06
N LYS A 571 11.03 15.28 43.96
CA LYS A 571 12.29 15.73 44.59
C LYS A 571 11.99 16.78 45.64
N ASN A 572 12.71 16.71 46.77
CA ASN A 572 12.56 17.63 47.91
C ASN A 572 11.13 17.72 48.47
N THR A 573 10.34 16.65 48.32
CA THR A 573 8.91 16.66 48.66
C THR A 573 8.62 15.54 49.66
N ALA A 574 8.05 15.87 50.82
CA ALA A 574 7.58 14.86 51.75
C ALA A 574 6.39 14.10 51.17
N LYS A 575 6.21 12.83 51.52
CA LYS A 575 5.08 12.01 51.02
C LYS A 575 3.71 12.64 51.31
N SER A 576 3.57 13.35 52.43
CA SER A 576 2.33 14.06 52.82
C SER A 576 2.00 15.27 51.95
N GLU A 577 2.97 15.76 51.17
CA GLU A 577 2.82 16.93 50.29
C GLU A 577 2.61 16.53 48.82
N GLN A 578 2.71 15.24 48.50
CA GLN A 578 2.50 14.75 47.14
C GLN A 578 1.00 14.69 46.83
N VAL A 579 0.57 15.38 45.78
CA VAL A 579 -0.84 15.51 45.38
C VAL A 579 -1.04 15.02 43.94
N PRO A 580 -2.23 14.48 43.58
CA PRO A 580 -2.49 14.03 42.22
C PRO A 580 -2.17 15.07 41.17
N VAL A 581 -1.56 14.65 40.06
CA VAL A 581 -1.17 15.53 38.94
C VAL A 581 -1.78 15.05 37.64
N LYS A 582 -2.13 16.01 36.77
CA LYS A 582 -2.66 15.74 35.44
C LYS A 582 -1.56 15.94 34.39
N VAL A 583 -1.37 14.92 33.56
CA VAL A 583 -0.41 14.90 32.46
C VAL A 583 -1.17 14.86 31.14
N GLU A 584 -0.76 15.68 30.20
CA GLU A 584 -1.36 15.86 28.88
C GLU A 584 -0.36 15.39 27.81
N LEU A 585 -0.83 14.53 26.89
CA LEU A 585 -0.09 14.05 25.74
C LEU A 585 -0.45 14.90 24.52
N TYR A 586 0.54 15.34 23.77
CA TYR A 586 0.40 16.14 22.55
C TYR A 586 0.96 15.37 21.37
N GLN A 587 0.25 15.39 20.25
CA GLN A 587 0.58 14.70 19.00
C GLN A 587 1.02 15.74 17.95
N ASP A 588 2.16 15.52 17.31
CA ASP A 588 2.69 16.31 16.18
C ASP A 588 2.71 17.82 16.41
N GLY A 589 3.03 18.27 17.63
CA GLY A 589 3.11 19.69 17.97
C GLY A 589 1.77 20.44 17.99
N LYS A 590 0.63 19.74 17.92
CA LYS A 590 -0.70 20.34 18.08
C LYS A 590 -0.83 20.99 19.46
N LEU A 591 -1.58 22.10 19.55
CA LEU A 591 -1.79 22.84 20.81
C LEU A 591 -2.85 22.22 21.72
N ALA A 592 -3.74 21.38 21.18
CA ALA A 592 -4.75 20.67 21.97
C ALA A 592 -4.18 19.33 22.46
N PRO A 593 -4.45 18.93 23.71
CA PRO A 593 -4.02 17.63 24.21
C PRO A 593 -4.76 16.52 23.46
N TYR A 594 -3.99 15.54 22.97
CA TYR A 594 -4.49 14.33 22.34
C TYR A 594 -5.15 13.39 23.38
N LYS A 595 -4.46 13.15 24.50
CA LYS A 595 -4.98 12.38 25.64
C LYS A 595 -4.51 12.99 26.95
N THR A 596 -5.21 12.67 28.05
CA THR A 596 -4.80 13.09 29.39
C THR A 596 -4.89 11.94 30.38
N LEU A 597 -3.98 11.88 31.35
CA LEU A 597 -4.00 10.91 32.43
C LEU A 597 -3.73 11.58 33.78
N THR A 598 -4.01 10.86 34.87
CA THR A 598 -3.74 11.30 36.23
C THR A 598 -2.75 10.37 36.91
N LEU A 599 -1.72 10.94 37.54
CA LEU A 599 -0.75 10.21 38.37
C LEU A 599 -1.01 10.55 39.84
N ASN A 600 -1.07 9.54 40.70
CA ASN A 600 -1.37 9.70 42.13
C ASN A 600 -0.76 8.56 42.97
N ALA A 601 -0.99 8.58 44.28
CA ALA A 601 -0.47 7.55 45.18
C ALA A 601 -1.10 6.16 44.92
N ASP A 602 -2.36 6.10 44.50
CA ASP A 602 -3.10 4.84 44.30
C ASP A 602 -2.55 4.04 43.11
N ASN A 603 -2.19 4.73 42.02
CA ASN A 603 -1.49 4.11 40.88
C ASN A 603 0.03 4.07 41.03
N GLN A 604 0.53 4.25 42.26
CA GLN A 604 1.95 4.22 42.58
C GLN A 604 2.77 5.17 41.69
N TRP A 605 2.20 6.31 41.30
CA TRP A 605 2.82 7.32 40.46
C TRP A 605 3.18 6.82 39.05
N ARG A 606 2.40 5.87 38.51
CA ARG A 606 2.59 5.27 37.18
C ARG A 606 1.25 5.10 36.47
N ALA A 607 1.19 5.48 35.20
CA ALA A 607 0.04 5.23 34.33
C ALA A 607 0.49 5.29 32.88
N ASP A 608 -0.30 4.68 31.98
CA ASP A 608 0.05 4.58 30.58
C ASP A 608 -1.00 5.29 29.72
N PHE A 609 -0.55 5.98 28.67
CA PHE A 609 -1.45 6.36 27.58
C PHE A 609 -1.66 5.13 26.69
N GLN A 610 -2.88 4.60 26.70
CA GLN A 610 -3.30 3.46 25.88
C GLN A 610 -3.98 3.93 24.59
N HIS A 611 -4.03 3.04 23.59
CA HIS A 611 -4.66 3.27 22.29
C HIS A 611 -4.10 4.53 21.62
N VAL A 612 -2.78 4.59 21.47
CA VAL A 612 -2.07 5.73 20.87
C VAL A 612 -1.67 5.38 19.44
N ALA A 613 -1.94 6.26 18.47
CA ALA A 613 -1.65 5.99 17.07
C ALA A 613 -0.13 5.88 16.81
N LYS A 614 0.28 4.97 15.93
CA LYS A 614 1.68 4.85 15.49
C LYS A 614 2.05 5.94 14.47
N HIS A 615 3.34 6.08 14.21
CA HIS A 615 3.89 6.99 13.18
C HIS A 615 3.70 8.49 13.45
N HIS A 616 3.38 8.87 14.68
CA HIS A 616 3.32 10.25 15.14
C HIS A 616 4.46 10.57 16.11
N GLN A 617 4.73 11.87 16.26
CA GLN A 617 5.62 12.39 17.29
C GLN A 617 4.82 12.80 18.52
N TYR A 618 5.28 12.36 19.69
CA TYR A 618 4.58 12.61 20.95
C TYR A 618 5.42 13.39 21.96
N GLN A 619 4.78 14.31 22.65
CA GLN A 619 5.35 15.07 23.76
C GLN A 619 4.34 15.10 24.91
N ILE A 620 4.82 15.20 26.16
CA ILE A 620 3.93 15.37 27.31
C ILE A 620 4.19 16.68 28.03
N LYS A 621 3.16 17.19 28.70
CA LYS A 621 3.24 18.31 29.62
C LYS A 621 2.43 18.01 30.86
N GLU A 622 2.97 18.35 32.01
CA GLU A 622 2.19 18.37 33.25
C GLU A 622 1.49 19.72 33.41
N GLN A 623 0.26 19.69 33.90
CA GLN A 623 -0.40 20.91 34.35
C GLN A 623 0.38 21.54 35.52
N ALA A 624 0.55 22.85 35.49
CA ALA A 624 1.36 23.56 36.48
C ALA A 624 0.90 23.27 37.91
N LEU A 625 1.84 22.97 38.79
CA LEU A 625 1.60 22.68 40.20
C LEU A 625 2.28 23.76 41.06
N ASP A 626 1.49 24.45 41.88
CA ASP A 626 1.97 25.56 42.71
C ASP A 626 3.07 25.13 43.68
N GLY A 627 4.15 25.93 43.75
CA GLY A 627 5.31 25.62 44.59
C GLY A 627 6.27 24.57 44.02
N PHE A 628 6.08 24.10 42.78
CA PHE A 628 6.95 23.12 42.12
C PHE A 628 7.42 23.61 40.75
N ILE A 629 8.61 23.11 40.36
CA ILE A 629 9.05 23.13 38.97
C ILE A 629 8.99 21.71 38.40
N SER A 630 8.42 21.58 37.20
CA SER A 630 8.25 20.32 36.50
C SER A 630 9.28 20.16 35.39
N ALA A 631 9.85 18.96 35.27
CA ALA A 631 10.76 18.59 34.18
C ALA A 631 10.30 17.25 33.58
N VAL A 632 10.35 17.14 32.25
CA VAL A 632 10.00 15.92 31.51
C VAL A 632 11.26 15.36 30.86
N SER A 633 11.44 14.05 30.95
CA SER A 633 12.50 13.31 30.25
C SER A 633 11.94 12.03 29.63
N GLY A 634 12.62 11.49 28.61
CA GLY A 634 12.20 10.28 27.90
C GLY A 634 11.49 10.60 26.58
N ASP A 635 10.90 9.57 25.96
CA ASP A 635 10.24 9.64 24.66
C ASP A 635 9.10 8.61 24.55
N SER A 636 8.38 8.59 23.43
CA SER A 636 7.27 7.65 23.22
C SER A 636 7.67 6.18 23.14
N THR A 637 8.94 5.88 22.90
CA THR A 637 9.46 4.51 22.75
C THR A 637 9.87 3.93 24.09
N SER A 638 10.55 4.72 24.91
CA SER A 638 11.06 4.34 26.23
C SER A 638 10.13 4.72 27.39
N GLY A 639 9.14 5.55 27.12
CA GLY A 639 8.26 6.15 28.12
C GLY A 639 8.75 7.51 28.60
N PHE A 640 7.86 8.23 29.29
CA PHE A 640 8.16 9.52 29.87
C PHE A 640 8.28 9.46 31.39
N THR A 641 9.14 10.29 31.96
CA THR A 641 9.20 10.57 33.40
C THR A 641 8.99 12.06 33.63
N VAL A 642 7.99 12.39 34.44
CA VAL A 642 7.74 13.75 34.92
C VAL A 642 8.34 13.88 36.31
N THR A 643 9.22 14.85 36.53
CA THR A 643 9.86 15.11 37.82
C THR A 643 9.39 16.44 38.38
N ASN A 644 8.68 16.42 39.52
CA ASN A 644 8.41 17.63 40.28
C ASN A 644 9.48 17.85 41.34
N THR A 645 10.08 19.03 41.33
CA THR A 645 11.01 19.46 42.37
C THR A 645 10.36 20.60 43.16
N LYS A 646 10.20 20.41 44.46
CA LYS A 646 9.65 21.44 45.36
C LYS A 646 10.58 22.66 45.38
N LEU A 647 10.01 23.85 45.25
CA LEU A 647 10.74 25.10 45.39
C LEU A 647 11.17 25.30 46.86
N PRO A 648 12.47 25.55 47.13
CA PRO A 648 12.98 25.68 48.49
C PRO A 648 12.46 26.92 49.23
N SER A 649 12.37 26.81 50.55
CA SER A 649 12.08 27.91 51.45
C SER A 649 13.28 28.24 52.35
N LEU A 650 13.45 29.51 52.67
CA LEU A 650 14.50 29.99 53.57
C LEU A 650 13.89 30.42 54.91
N PHE A 651 14.26 29.71 55.97
CA PHE A 651 13.81 29.99 57.33
C PHE A 651 14.89 30.80 58.06
N ILE A 652 14.51 31.93 58.64
CA ILE A 652 15.39 32.79 59.44
C ILE A 652 14.73 32.98 60.80
N SER A 653 15.42 32.61 61.87
CA SER A 653 14.90 32.75 63.24
C SER A 653 15.84 33.53 64.14
N LYS A 654 15.27 34.20 65.15
CA LYS A 654 16.00 34.96 66.16
C LYS A 654 15.82 34.35 67.54
N LYS A 655 16.94 34.04 68.19
CA LYS A 655 17.00 33.70 69.62
C LYS A 655 17.92 34.67 70.35
N VAL A 656 17.58 34.99 71.58
CA VAL A 656 18.39 35.81 72.49
C VAL A 656 18.62 35.03 73.77
N THR A 657 19.87 34.93 74.21
CA THR A 657 20.34 34.13 75.36
C THR A 657 21.35 34.93 76.20
N GLY A 658 21.73 34.36 77.35
CA GLY A 658 22.64 34.98 78.33
C GLY A 658 21.92 35.86 79.35
N GLU A 659 22.52 36.01 80.53
CA GLU A 659 21.89 36.68 81.69
C GLU A 659 21.49 38.15 81.41
N MET A 660 22.17 38.79 80.47
CA MET A 660 22.01 40.21 80.12
C MET A 660 21.35 40.41 78.75
N GLY A 661 20.76 39.36 78.16
CA GLY A 661 20.08 39.41 76.87
C GLY A 661 18.71 40.12 76.93
N ASP A 662 18.49 41.10 76.04
CA ASP A 662 17.21 41.80 75.91
C ASP A 662 16.29 41.04 74.94
N ILE A 663 15.36 40.28 75.52
CA ILE A 663 14.37 39.50 74.77
C ILE A 663 13.25 40.35 74.16
N THR A 664 13.12 41.62 74.55
CA THR A 664 12.10 42.53 74.00
C THR A 664 12.59 43.31 72.78
N LYS A 665 13.91 43.35 72.58
CA LYS A 665 14.55 44.04 71.47
C LYS A 665 14.19 43.41 70.12
N LYS A 666 14.05 44.27 69.11
CA LYS A 666 13.97 43.89 67.70
C LYS A 666 15.35 44.02 67.05
N PHE A 667 15.77 42.99 66.33
CA PHE A 667 17.06 42.93 65.66
C PHE A 667 16.87 43.00 64.13
N PRO A 668 17.53 43.95 63.44
CA PRO A 668 17.47 44.07 61.99
C PRO A 668 18.32 43.00 61.29
N PHE A 669 17.71 42.29 60.37
CA PHE A 669 18.33 41.34 59.45
C PHE A 669 18.39 41.92 58.05
N ARG A 670 19.56 41.84 57.43
CA ARG A 670 19.76 42.06 56.01
C ARG A 670 19.81 40.70 55.31
N ILE A 671 18.94 40.52 54.34
CA ILE A 671 18.85 39.32 53.49
C ILE A 671 19.30 39.73 52.10
N ILE A 672 20.30 39.05 51.56
CA ILE A 672 20.73 39.22 50.17
C ILE A 672 20.39 37.93 49.41
N LEU A 673 19.68 38.02 48.30
CA LEU A 673 19.39 36.91 47.41
C LEU A 673 19.94 37.18 46.00
N LYS A 674 20.54 36.16 45.40
CA LYS A 674 20.96 36.16 44.00
C LYS A 674 20.50 34.89 43.31
N ASP A 675 20.18 34.99 42.03
CA ASP A 675 19.82 33.84 41.20
C ASP A 675 21.00 32.88 41.03
N ALA A 676 20.76 31.74 40.38
CA ALA A 676 21.78 30.73 40.13
C ALA A 676 22.95 31.22 39.27
N SER A 677 22.78 32.32 38.52
CA SER A 677 23.82 32.97 37.72
C SER A 677 24.58 34.06 38.48
N GLY A 678 24.18 34.35 39.73
CA GLY A 678 24.79 35.36 40.59
C GLY A 678 24.21 36.77 40.43
N ASN A 679 23.13 36.94 39.66
CA ASN A 679 22.46 38.24 39.53
C ASN A 679 21.56 38.52 40.74
N PRO A 680 21.44 39.78 41.19
CA PRO A 680 20.57 40.11 42.31
C PRO A 680 19.08 39.84 42.00
N ILE A 681 18.38 39.17 42.93
CA ILE A 681 16.94 38.91 42.81
C ILE A 681 16.15 40.15 43.23
N ASN A 682 15.19 40.58 42.40
CA ASN A 682 14.35 41.74 42.68
C ASN A 682 12.87 41.35 42.69
N GLY A 683 12.06 42.13 43.41
CA GLY A 683 10.61 41.95 43.43
C GLY A 683 10.05 41.62 44.81
N THR A 684 8.78 41.27 44.86
CA THR A 684 8.03 41.05 46.11
C THR A 684 7.91 39.55 46.39
N TYR A 685 8.34 39.13 47.58
CA TYR A 685 8.31 37.73 48.02
C TYR A 685 7.54 37.58 49.32
N SER A 686 6.62 36.62 49.37
CA SER A 686 5.82 36.31 50.55
C SER A 686 6.64 35.58 51.61
N TYR A 687 6.41 35.94 52.88
CA TYR A 687 6.93 35.20 54.01
C TYR A 687 5.83 34.85 55.02
N ARG A 688 5.97 33.70 55.68
CA ARG A 688 5.14 33.28 56.81
C ARG A 688 5.89 33.49 58.12
N GLY A 689 5.26 34.12 59.11
CA GLY A 689 5.84 34.26 60.45
C GLY A 689 5.64 33.01 61.29
N PHE A 690 6.63 32.66 62.12
CA PHE A 690 6.54 31.55 63.06
C PHE A 690 7.23 31.87 64.39
N ILE A 691 7.02 30.99 65.38
CA ILE A 691 7.64 31.05 66.71
C ILE A 691 8.55 29.82 66.89
N LEU A 692 9.69 29.99 67.56
CA LEU A 692 10.55 28.86 67.93
C LEU A 692 9.86 27.95 68.96
N ASP A 693 9.97 26.64 68.80
CA ASP A 693 9.24 25.66 69.62
C ASP A 693 9.60 25.72 71.12
N ASP A 694 10.79 26.21 71.45
CA ASP A 694 11.33 26.25 72.82
C ASP A 694 11.09 27.58 73.55
N VAL A 695 10.35 28.51 72.95
CA VAL A 695 9.96 29.78 73.58
C VAL A 695 8.46 29.82 73.87
N LYS A 696 8.07 30.46 74.98
CA LYS A 696 6.68 30.66 75.39
C LYS A 696 6.37 32.15 75.49
N ASN A 697 5.10 32.51 75.36
CA ASN A 697 4.62 33.89 75.46
C ASN A 697 5.18 34.85 74.39
N VAL A 698 5.57 34.31 73.23
CA VAL A 698 5.99 35.10 72.06
C VAL A 698 4.86 35.06 71.03
N THR A 699 4.67 36.16 70.29
CA THR A 699 3.74 36.21 69.15
C THR A 699 4.55 36.13 67.86
N ALA A 700 4.10 35.31 66.91
CA ALA A 700 4.70 35.20 65.58
C ALA A 700 4.68 36.58 64.88
N PRO A 701 5.66 36.88 64.01
CA PRO A 701 5.49 37.94 63.02
C PRO A 701 4.20 37.70 62.24
N LYS A 702 3.51 38.77 61.84
CA LYS A 702 2.42 38.62 60.87
C LYS A 702 3.00 38.21 59.54
N ASP A 703 2.31 37.32 58.84
CA ASP A 703 2.58 37.00 57.45
C ASP A 703 2.56 38.28 56.61
N GLY A 704 3.44 38.34 55.62
CA GLY A 704 3.65 39.56 54.85
C GLY A 704 4.54 39.33 53.64
N THR A 705 5.08 40.42 53.11
CA THR A 705 5.94 40.40 51.95
C THR A 705 7.23 41.17 52.20
N LEU A 706 8.33 40.71 51.60
CA LEU A 706 9.59 41.44 51.50
C LEU A 706 9.78 41.92 50.07
N ILE A 707 10.17 43.18 49.91
CA ILE A 707 10.57 43.75 48.63
C ILE A 707 12.09 43.69 48.56
N PHE A 708 12.60 42.97 47.56
CA PHE A 708 14.02 42.90 47.27
C PHE A 708 14.39 43.93 46.22
N GLU A 709 15.35 44.80 46.56
CA GLU A 709 15.93 45.80 45.67
C GLU A 709 17.43 45.55 45.56
N GLN A 710 17.93 45.40 44.32
CA GLN A 710 19.29 44.93 44.03
C GLN A 710 19.67 43.69 44.84
N GLY A 711 18.75 42.74 44.98
CA GLY A 711 18.99 41.52 45.76
C GLY A 711 18.85 41.69 47.27
N VAL A 712 18.52 42.87 47.80
CA VAL A 712 18.57 43.14 49.25
C VAL A 712 17.18 43.42 49.82
N ALA A 713 16.86 42.80 50.96
CA ALA A 713 15.70 43.13 51.78
C ALA A 713 16.09 43.19 53.27
N GLU A 714 15.28 43.88 54.08
CA GLU A 714 15.47 43.98 55.53
C GLU A 714 14.22 43.59 56.31
N ILE A 715 14.41 42.91 57.45
CA ILE A 715 13.34 42.54 58.36
C ILE A 715 13.79 42.62 59.82
N TRP A 716 12.87 42.94 60.73
CA TRP A 716 13.12 43.03 62.17
C TRP A 716 12.49 41.86 62.90
N LEU A 717 13.28 41.07 63.61
CA LEU A 717 12.81 39.94 64.42
C LEU A 717 13.21 40.13 65.90
N SER A 718 12.30 39.79 66.81
CA SER A 718 12.56 39.72 68.26
C SER A 718 12.90 38.30 68.70
N HIS A 719 13.33 38.15 69.96
CA HIS A 719 13.53 36.84 70.58
C HIS A 719 12.33 35.91 70.32
N GLY A 720 12.62 34.71 69.85
CA GLY A 720 11.62 33.67 69.63
C GLY A 720 10.87 33.77 68.30
N GLN A 721 11.08 34.83 67.51
CA GLN A 721 10.41 35.02 66.22
C GLN A 721 11.23 34.46 65.07
N GLY A 722 10.54 33.97 64.03
CA GLY A 722 11.16 33.62 62.76
C GLY A 722 10.24 33.90 61.58
N ILE A 723 10.82 33.87 60.39
CA ILE A 723 10.11 33.95 59.11
C ILE A 723 10.55 32.85 58.15
N GLU A 724 9.63 32.38 57.34
CA GLU A 724 9.86 31.46 56.22
C GLU A 724 9.59 32.21 54.92
N LEU A 725 10.65 32.51 54.18
CA LEU A 725 10.55 33.05 52.83
C LEU A 725 10.29 31.88 51.86
N GLN A 726 9.13 31.88 51.21
CA GLN A 726 8.59 30.69 50.53
C GLN A 726 8.88 30.70 49.02
N GLN A 727 8.87 29.51 48.42
CA GLN A 727 8.87 29.28 46.96
C GLN A 727 10.01 30.01 46.21
N LEU A 728 11.23 29.97 46.76
CA LEU A 728 12.40 30.54 46.12
C LEU A 728 12.89 29.63 44.98
N SER A 729 13.44 30.20 43.92
CA SER A 729 13.99 29.42 42.79
C SER A 729 15.15 28.53 43.25
N LEU A 730 15.25 27.32 42.68
CA LEU A 730 16.40 26.43 42.92
C LEU A 730 17.72 27.09 42.51
N GLY A 731 18.77 26.86 43.30
CA GLY A 731 20.08 27.46 43.09
C GLY A 731 20.21 28.90 43.56
N THR A 732 19.16 29.49 44.15
CA THR A 732 19.22 30.84 44.74
C THR A 732 20.30 30.87 45.82
N SER A 733 21.29 31.75 45.68
CA SER A 733 22.25 32.00 46.75
C SER A 733 21.71 33.04 47.73
N TYR A 734 22.00 32.84 49.01
CA TYR A 734 21.61 33.76 50.07
C TYR A 734 22.82 34.22 50.89
N ASN A 735 22.76 35.45 51.41
CA ASN A 735 23.60 35.93 52.50
C ASN A 735 22.70 36.56 53.57
N ILE A 736 22.80 36.05 54.80
CA ILE A 736 22.08 36.62 55.94
C ILE A 736 23.08 37.30 56.87
N THR A 737 22.82 38.57 57.17
CA THR A 737 23.58 39.35 58.14
C THR A 737 22.62 39.93 59.17
N GLU A 738 22.91 39.76 60.46
CA GLU A 738 22.23 40.53 61.50
C GLU A 738 23.02 41.82 61.74
N LYS A 739 22.39 42.98 61.54
CA LYS A 739 23.03 44.27 61.78
C LYS A 739 23.02 44.55 63.29
N VAL A 740 23.86 43.83 64.04
CA VAL A 740 24.15 44.17 65.44
C VAL A 740 25.46 44.95 65.47
N ASN A 741 25.47 46.08 66.17
CA ASN A 741 26.71 46.76 66.48
C ASN A 741 27.45 45.94 67.54
N ASP A 742 28.65 45.44 67.23
CA ASP A 742 29.58 44.82 68.18
C ASP A 742 29.78 45.68 69.47
N ALA A 743 29.43 46.98 69.40
CA ALA A 743 29.39 47.95 70.50
C ALA A 743 28.34 47.69 71.60
N GLU A 744 27.35 46.81 71.39
CA GLU A 744 26.25 46.57 72.35
C GLU A 744 26.45 45.36 73.27
N GLY A 745 27.58 44.64 73.13
CA GLY A 745 27.97 43.52 73.99
C GLY A 745 27.30 42.18 73.66
N TYR A 746 26.62 42.05 72.52
CA TYR A 746 26.08 40.77 72.03
C TYR A 746 27.11 40.01 71.20
N ARG A 747 27.18 38.69 71.39
CA ARG A 747 27.87 37.76 70.50
C ARG A 747 26.85 37.08 69.60
N VAL A 748 26.91 37.35 68.30
CA VAL A 748 26.04 36.73 67.29
C VAL A 748 26.60 35.37 66.88
N SER A 749 25.72 34.40 66.69
CA SER A 749 26.04 33.13 66.05
C SER A 749 24.95 32.73 65.05
N PHE A 750 25.36 32.11 63.96
CA PHE A 750 24.48 31.54 62.95
C PHE A 750 24.64 30.03 62.98
N ASN A 751 23.55 29.31 63.28
CA ASN A 751 23.55 27.86 63.49
C ASN A 751 24.61 27.42 64.52
N GLY A 752 24.80 28.22 65.59
CA GLY A 752 25.75 27.94 66.68
C GLY A 752 27.20 28.34 66.40
N ILE A 753 27.51 28.86 65.21
CA ILE A 753 28.87 29.31 64.85
C ILE A 753 28.95 30.83 64.94
N HIS A 754 29.91 31.35 65.69
CA HIS A 754 30.16 32.80 65.78
C HIS A 754 30.75 33.34 64.47
N LYS A 755 29.97 34.17 63.78
CA LYS A 755 30.36 34.84 62.52
C LYS A 755 29.44 36.02 62.25
N LYS A 756 29.87 36.92 61.35
CA LYS A 756 29.13 38.15 61.00
C LYS A 756 27.99 37.93 60.00
N SER A 757 28.11 36.91 59.15
CA SER A 757 27.11 36.54 58.16
C SER A 757 27.12 35.04 57.88
N VAL A 758 26.07 34.53 57.24
CA VAL A 758 26.01 33.18 56.68
C VAL A 758 25.61 33.23 55.22
N ASP A 759 26.37 32.51 54.40
CA ASP A 759 26.14 32.34 52.97
C ASP A 759 25.74 30.88 52.66
N GLY A 760 24.97 30.68 51.60
CA GLY A 760 24.66 29.35 51.10
C GLY A 760 23.84 29.37 49.81
N ILE A 761 23.43 28.18 49.36
CA ILE A 761 22.64 27.97 48.14
C ILE A 761 21.38 27.17 48.50
N LEU A 762 20.23 27.60 48.00
CA LEU A 762 18.93 26.96 48.18
C LEU A 762 18.70 25.90 47.10
N ASN A 763 19.05 24.66 47.42
CA ASN A 763 18.67 23.48 46.63
C ASN A 763 17.55 22.66 47.31
N GLU A 764 17.26 22.98 48.56
CA GLU A 764 16.22 22.42 49.44
C GLU A 764 15.90 23.46 50.54
N ASP A 765 14.97 23.16 51.42
CA ASP A 765 14.62 24.04 52.54
C ASP A 765 15.83 24.26 53.47
N VAL A 766 16.17 25.52 53.73
CA VAL A 766 17.31 25.89 54.58
C VAL A 766 16.85 26.60 55.84
N ARG A 767 17.34 26.16 57.00
CA ARG A 767 17.09 26.82 58.29
C ARG A 767 18.32 27.53 58.83
N ILE A 768 18.15 28.82 59.11
CA ILE A 768 19.15 29.71 59.68
C ILE A 768 18.66 30.18 61.06
N ASN A 769 19.26 29.63 62.11
CA ASN A 769 19.00 30.00 63.49
C ASN A 769 20.04 31.02 63.94
N VAL A 770 19.58 32.24 64.28
CA VAL A 770 20.47 33.33 64.66
C VAL A 770 20.34 33.63 66.15
N THR A 771 21.37 33.30 66.91
CA THR A 771 21.40 33.45 68.37
C THR A 771 22.28 34.63 68.77
N ASN A 772 21.71 35.56 69.53
CA ASN A 772 22.47 36.61 70.23
C ASN A 772 22.65 36.21 71.69
N GLU A 773 23.90 36.10 72.12
CA GLU A 773 24.25 35.82 73.50
C GLU A 773 24.83 37.07 74.17
N LYS A 774 24.36 37.40 75.37
CA LYS A 774 24.92 38.50 76.18
C LYS A 774 25.02 38.09 77.64
N GLU A 775 26.23 37.84 78.07
CA GLU A 775 26.53 37.40 79.45
C GLU A 775 26.93 38.56 80.35
N ASN A 776 26.72 38.37 81.65
CA ASN A 776 27.24 39.25 82.68
C ASN A 776 28.76 38.99 82.84
N ILE A 777 29.59 39.97 82.52
CA ILE A 777 31.04 39.87 82.77
C ILE A 777 31.28 40.39 84.20
N PRO A 778 31.53 39.56 85.22
CA PRO A 778 31.88 40.08 86.53
C PRO A 778 33.20 40.86 86.43
N LEU A 779 33.23 42.06 87.02
CA LEU A 779 34.45 42.83 87.26
C LEU A 779 35.34 42.08 88.26
N THR A 780 36.20 41.17 87.79
CA THR A 780 37.36 40.74 88.56
C THR A 780 38.53 41.67 88.25
N ASN A 781 38.71 42.67 89.11
CA ASN A 781 39.99 43.36 89.27
C ASN A 781 41.04 42.36 89.77
N VAL A 782 41.72 41.67 88.85
CA VAL A 782 43.06 41.15 89.08
C VAL A 782 43.93 41.54 87.89
N VAL A 783 44.71 42.59 88.12
CA VAL A 783 45.90 42.90 87.34
C VAL A 783 46.97 41.89 87.75
N THR A 784 47.28 40.93 86.88
CA THR A 784 48.55 40.20 86.93
C THR A 784 49.26 40.35 85.60
N PHE A 785 50.35 41.12 85.64
CA PHE A 785 51.43 41.10 84.67
C PHE A 785 52.00 39.67 84.54
N GLY A 786 52.32 39.25 83.32
CA GLY A 786 53.11 38.05 83.05
C GLY A 786 53.04 37.65 81.58
N THR A 787 53.93 38.18 80.73
CA THR A 787 55.17 37.52 80.28
C THR A 787 54.96 36.25 79.47
N ASN A 788 55.31 36.35 78.18
CA ASN A 788 55.73 35.25 77.34
C ASN A 788 56.76 34.37 78.06
N MET A 789 56.43 33.10 78.32
CA MET A 789 57.37 31.98 78.36
C MET A 789 56.61 30.65 78.29
N ILE A 790 56.96 29.84 77.29
CA ILE A 790 56.56 28.43 77.05
C ILE A 790 57.34 27.51 78.03
N PRO A 791 56.94 26.26 78.33
CA PRO A 791 57.33 25.12 77.46
C PRO A 791 56.31 23.94 77.39
N GLY A 792 56.50 23.06 76.39
CA GLY A 792 55.83 21.76 76.21
C GLY A 792 56.02 20.77 77.38
N ILE A 793 55.44 19.57 77.36
CA ILE A 793 55.86 18.37 76.60
C ILE A 793 54.81 17.27 76.93
N LEU A 794 54.32 16.48 75.97
CA LEU A 794 54.52 15.02 75.88
C LEU A 794 53.75 14.39 74.71
N LEU A 795 54.51 13.99 73.69
CA LEU A 795 54.18 12.91 72.77
C LEU A 795 54.33 11.55 73.48
N ALA A 796 53.69 10.54 72.87
CA ALA A 796 53.91 9.10 72.99
C ALA A 796 53.03 8.31 73.98
N THR A 797 52.09 7.53 73.44
CA THR A 797 52.23 6.07 73.40
C THR A 797 51.37 5.45 72.30
N VAL A 798 51.96 4.43 71.70
CA VAL A 798 51.62 3.71 70.47
C VAL A 798 50.87 2.43 70.82
N ALA A 799 49.99 1.99 69.91
CA ALA A 799 49.55 0.61 69.65
C ALA A 799 49.11 -0.28 70.83
N LEU A 800 47.84 -0.69 70.81
CA LEU A 800 47.40 -2.07 71.11
C LEU A 800 45.90 -2.19 70.78
N PHE A 801 45.48 -3.39 70.36
CA PHE A 801 44.13 -3.82 69.98
C PHE A 801 43.75 -3.83 68.48
N VAL A 802 44.57 -4.53 67.69
CA VAL A 802 44.05 -5.51 66.73
C VAL A 802 44.71 -6.84 67.08
N LEU A 803 43.98 -7.79 67.68
CA LEU A 803 44.23 -9.25 67.67
C LEU A 803 43.41 -9.94 68.78
N ALA A 804 42.10 -10.10 68.58
CA ALA A 804 41.28 -11.02 69.37
C ALA A 804 40.00 -11.44 68.62
N ALA A 805 40.12 -11.94 67.38
CA ALA A 805 39.00 -12.65 66.72
C ALA A 805 39.41 -13.54 65.53
N ILE A 806 40.63 -14.10 65.50
CA ILE A 806 40.97 -15.17 64.55
C ILE A 806 41.68 -16.30 65.32
N SER A 807 40.90 -17.04 66.11
CA SER A 807 41.28 -18.38 66.59
C SER A 807 40.03 -19.23 66.82
N LYS A 808 39.25 -19.45 65.77
CA LYS A 808 38.22 -20.50 65.76
C LYS A 808 37.98 -21.05 64.36
N LEU A 809 39.07 -21.44 63.72
CA LEU A 809 39.06 -22.24 62.50
C LEU A 809 40.37 -23.00 62.51
N PHE A 810 40.46 -24.05 63.33
CA PHE A 810 41.32 -25.24 63.17
C PHE A 810 41.23 -26.04 64.47
N TYR A 811 40.29 -27.00 64.53
CA TYR A 811 40.48 -28.34 65.07
C TYR A 811 39.16 -29.13 65.02
N GLY A 812 39.21 -30.38 64.52
CA GLY A 812 38.40 -31.45 65.10
C GLY A 812 37.46 -32.29 64.22
N LYS A 813 38.04 -33.16 63.39
CA LYS A 813 37.73 -34.61 63.26
C LYS A 813 36.37 -35.13 62.71
N LYS A 814 36.55 -35.86 61.59
CA LYS A 814 36.25 -37.29 61.30
C LYS A 814 34.83 -37.78 60.94
N ASP A 815 34.78 -38.31 59.71
CA ASP A 815 34.28 -39.63 59.27
C ASP A 815 32.88 -40.12 59.67
N LYS A 816 32.01 -40.33 58.66
CA LYS A 816 31.55 -41.68 58.24
C LYS A 816 30.60 -41.66 57.03
N LYS A 817 31.01 -42.43 56.01
CA LYS A 817 30.27 -43.38 55.13
C LYS A 817 28.74 -43.27 54.92
N GLN A 818 28.41 -43.44 53.63
CA GLN A 818 27.46 -44.37 52.99
C GLN A 818 26.04 -43.93 52.60
N ASP A 819 25.82 -44.22 51.30
CA ASP A 819 24.63 -44.73 50.61
C ASP A 819 23.52 -43.80 50.09
N LYS A 820 23.35 -43.97 48.76
CA LYS A 820 22.28 -43.59 47.82
C LYS A 820 22.31 -42.20 47.19
#